data_AF-A0A7X7QXN9-F1
#
_entry.id   AF-A0A7X7QXN9-F1
#
_cell.length_a   1.000
_cell.length_b   1.000
_cell.length_c   1.000
_cell.angle_alpha   90.00
_cell.angle_beta   90.00
_cell.angle_gamma   90.00
#
_symmetry.space_group_name_H-M   'P 1'
#
loop_
_entity.id
_entity.type
_entity.pdbx_description
1 polymer ?
#
loop_
_entity_poly.entity_id
_entity_poly.type
_entity_poly.pdbx_seq_one_letter_code
_entity_poly.pdbx_strand_id
1 'polypeptide(L)'
;MDIDRVEQLQRRKVCLHRLAQMLSAVPANLFLLVTLNDEYGLLGLRDRMTEPGFWLLGMFGLMVLVSGVAMLRARRWGVYLGAAGLALMVPPFLFSMQSDWLIGAIGMCFNGALGLTLGRDAGGMFRAAPAARQAVWPGATVLWLSGLTVVMSIIEAGYRASHAPWALGASVFVAACTLGFSCIYERRHVRPRLRGGPYAEWIVLLAVPAAVYTGSVMLVIGVIAVRQAIVFARLSMRTRMAAQATEYLFRQPAQLLSLSFLGVILAGTLVLSFPYASATGVPVRLVNALFTATSATCVTGLTVLDTPRDFSLFGQFVILALIQIGGLGIMTISTFTAIVMGRSIGLGSASTLSEMVNELSLRKVFRLIKFICLSTLCIEAAGAVALTAAFIQAGSPLRDGIWRGVFHSVSAFCNAGFALQSDNLCSMAHRPAILWTVSLLLVAGGIGFGVLYWAYERITGAVQRMSLHVRAVLVVTGVLMVGGVAVMMVAERTNTFAGWPLIDQITNAWFHAVTPRTAGFNTVPVEHMRPVSRLITALFMFIGGAPGGTAGGIKVTTVFVLAMTVSSLIRGDRTVRGFGCTLAPITVFRATAVFALAAAAVAAGAAVLMATQNLPAETMLFETVSAFGTVGLSMGATPLLNDIGKLVVIAIMFVGRVGPLTLVLSLRPMRRQDLYYPLADVMVG
;
A
#
# COMPACT_ATOMS: atom_id res chain seq x y z
N MET A 1 -9.97 -4.33 54.38
CA MET A 1 -9.00 -3.83 53.39
C MET A 1 -9.46 -2.45 52.98
N ASP A 2 -8.73 -1.42 53.40
CA ASP A 2 -9.16 -0.04 53.54
C ASP A 2 -9.52 0.62 52.17
N ILE A 3 -10.82 0.85 51.93
CA ILE A 3 -11.36 1.31 50.64
C ILE A 3 -10.76 2.67 50.25
N ASP A 4 -10.54 3.55 51.22
CA ASP A 4 -9.91 4.86 51.02
C ASP A 4 -8.45 4.73 50.59
N ARG A 5 -7.74 3.74 51.14
CA ARG A 5 -6.35 3.46 50.77
C ARG A 5 -6.24 2.91 49.35
N VAL A 6 -7.18 2.06 48.94
CA VAL A 6 -7.30 1.56 47.56
C VAL A 6 -7.66 2.70 46.60
N GLU A 7 -8.57 3.59 46.99
CA GLU A 7 -8.98 4.73 46.17
C GLU A 7 -7.84 5.76 46.02
N GLN A 8 -7.09 6.05 47.10
CA GLN A 8 -5.90 6.89 47.04
C GLN A 8 -4.81 6.29 46.17
N LEU A 9 -4.56 4.97 46.26
CA LEU A 9 -3.60 4.27 45.40
C LEU A 9 -4.02 4.30 43.93
N GLN A 10 -5.31 4.17 43.64
CA GLN A 10 -5.84 4.27 42.26
C GLN A 10 -5.74 5.70 41.72
N ARG A 11 -6.08 6.73 42.51
CA ARG A 11 -5.90 8.14 42.14
C ARG A 11 -4.43 8.46 41.86
N ARG A 12 -3.51 7.97 42.69
CA ARG A 12 -2.06 8.10 42.45
C ARG A 12 -1.62 7.44 41.15
N LYS A 13 -2.13 6.25 40.81
CA LYS A 13 -1.82 5.56 39.54
C LYS A 13 -2.32 6.34 38.31
N VAL A 14 -3.52 6.93 38.36
CA VAL A 14 -4.05 7.80 37.30
C VAL A 14 -3.18 9.04 37.13
N CYS A 15 -2.83 9.71 38.24
CA CYS A 15 -1.97 10.90 38.20
C CYS A 15 -0.57 10.58 37.65
N LEU A 16 0.04 9.47 38.05
CA LEU A 16 1.33 9.01 37.51
C LEU A 16 1.27 8.70 36.01
N HIS A 17 0.17 8.12 35.53
CA HIS A 17 -0.04 7.87 34.10
C HIS A 17 -0.09 9.16 33.27
N ARG A 18 -0.82 10.17 33.75
CA ARG A 18 -0.95 11.47 33.08
C ARG A 18 0.33 12.29 33.17
N LEU A 19 1.02 12.20 34.30
CA LEU A 19 2.35 12.76 34.49
C LEU A 19 3.30 12.19 33.44
N ALA A 20 3.28 10.86 33.22
CA ALA A 20 4.09 10.22 32.19
C ALA A 20 3.77 10.76 30.79
N GLN A 21 2.49 10.86 30.41
CA GLN A 21 2.07 11.41 29.10
C GLN A 21 2.52 12.86 28.90
N MET A 22 2.41 13.72 29.92
CA MET A 22 2.88 15.10 29.84
C MET A 22 4.40 15.22 29.78
N LEU A 23 5.11 14.48 30.64
CA LEU A 23 6.57 14.49 30.66
C LEU A 23 7.17 14.00 29.35
N SER A 24 6.50 13.11 28.64
CA SER A 24 6.92 12.66 27.31
C SER A 24 6.50 13.58 26.17
N ALA A 25 5.50 14.44 26.36
CA ALA A 25 5.10 15.44 25.38
C ALA A 25 6.05 16.65 25.32
N VAL A 26 6.77 16.91 26.41
CA VAL A 26 7.77 17.98 26.48
C VAL A 26 8.94 17.76 25.52
N PRO A 27 9.71 16.66 25.60
CA PRO A 27 10.78 16.40 24.65
C PRO A 27 10.23 16.25 23.22
N ALA A 28 8.98 15.79 23.05
CA ALA A 28 8.34 15.71 21.74
C ALA A 28 8.09 17.07 21.10
N ASN A 29 7.49 18.01 21.83
CA ASN A 29 7.25 19.36 21.33
C ASN A 29 8.56 20.10 21.13
N LEU A 30 9.49 20.00 22.09
CA LEU A 30 10.83 20.59 21.94
C LEU A 30 11.52 20.08 20.67
N PHE A 31 11.44 18.78 20.42
CA PHE A 31 12.00 18.15 19.24
C PHE A 31 11.34 18.61 17.94
N LEU A 32 10.01 18.56 17.86
CA LEU A 32 9.23 18.99 16.69
C LEU A 32 9.48 20.46 16.34
N LEU A 33 9.64 21.31 17.36
CA LEU A 33 9.96 22.72 17.22
C LEU A 33 11.38 22.96 16.69
N VAL A 34 12.32 22.07 16.99
CA VAL A 34 13.73 22.17 16.57
C VAL A 34 13.97 21.66 15.16
N THR A 35 13.13 20.73 14.72
CA THR A 35 13.13 20.24 13.34
C THR A 35 12.60 21.24 12.33
N LEU A 36 11.88 22.26 12.80
CA LEU A 36 11.38 23.37 12.00
C LEU A 36 12.44 24.48 11.97
N ASN A 37 13.42 24.34 11.08
CA ASN A 37 14.48 25.35 10.89
C ASN A 37 13.95 26.48 9.99
N ASP A 38 13.17 27.39 10.55
CA ASP A 38 12.50 28.47 9.82
C ASP A 38 13.00 29.85 10.27
N GLU A 39 13.57 30.61 9.33
CA GLU A 39 14.10 31.96 9.55
C GLU A 39 12.99 32.96 9.94
N TYR A 40 11.76 32.71 9.52
CA TYR A 40 10.58 33.54 9.82
C TYR A 40 9.63 32.91 10.85
N GLY A 41 10.00 31.74 11.39
CA GLY A 41 9.23 31.04 12.40
C GLY A 41 9.27 31.71 13.77
N LEU A 42 8.24 31.46 14.59
CA LEU A 42 8.08 32.01 15.95
C LEU A 42 9.24 31.65 16.92
N LEU A 43 10.11 30.71 16.53
CA LEU A 43 11.29 30.24 17.26
C LEU A 43 12.63 30.54 16.57
N GLY A 44 12.62 31.02 15.32
CA GLY A 44 13.83 31.35 14.55
C GLY A 44 14.65 30.15 14.06
N LEU A 45 15.81 30.46 13.46
CA LEU A 45 16.80 29.47 13.03
C LEU A 45 17.35 28.69 14.23
N ARG A 46 17.75 27.45 13.97
CA ARG A 46 18.25 26.50 14.97
C ARG A 46 19.39 27.00 15.86
N ASP A 47 20.18 27.96 15.36
CA ASP A 47 21.34 28.55 16.05
C ASP A 47 21.06 29.97 16.60
N ARG A 48 19.88 30.55 16.31
CA ARG A 48 19.46 31.88 16.78
C ARG A 48 17.97 31.85 17.13
N MET A 49 17.68 31.39 18.35
CA MET A 49 16.32 31.37 18.86
C MET A 49 15.79 32.80 18.98
N THR A 50 14.62 33.08 18.41
CA THR A 50 14.01 34.42 18.52
C THR A 50 13.55 34.67 19.96
N GLU A 51 13.63 35.93 20.41
CA GLU A 51 13.24 36.33 21.76
C GLU A 51 11.82 35.88 22.16
N PRO A 52 10.78 35.98 21.29
CA PRO A 52 9.45 35.47 21.58
C PRO A 52 9.43 33.93 21.75
N GLY A 53 10.24 33.21 20.98
CA GLY A 53 10.36 31.76 21.04
C GLY A 53 10.98 31.28 22.36
N PHE A 54 11.98 31.99 22.86
CA PHE A 54 12.59 31.72 24.17
C PHE A 54 11.58 31.86 25.32
N TRP A 55 10.80 32.95 25.33
CA TRP A 55 9.75 33.17 26.34
C TRP A 55 8.64 32.13 26.27
N LEU A 56 8.24 31.72 25.07
CA LEU A 56 7.22 30.70 24.86
C LEU A 56 7.67 29.31 25.36
N LEU A 57 8.92 28.93 25.10
CA LEU A 57 9.54 27.71 25.62
C LEU A 57 9.69 27.75 27.15
N GLY A 58 10.12 28.88 27.71
CA GLY A 58 10.21 29.10 29.15
C GLY A 58 8.85 28.96 29.84
N MET A 59 7.81 29.56 29.26
CA MET A 59 6.44 29.47 29.79
C MET A 59 5.89 28.04 29.70
N PHE A 60 6.13 27.33 28.60
CA PHE A 60 5.76 25.93 28.45
C PHE A 60 6.45 25.03 29.48
N GLY A 61 7.77 25.18 29.64
CA GLY A 61 8.56 24.44 30.63
C GLY A 61 8.07 24.67 32.06
N LEU A 62 7.77 25.94 32.40
CA LEU A 62 7.20 26.30 33.70
C LEU A 62 5.81 25.68 33.91
N MET A 63 4.92 25.74 32.92
CA MET A 63 3.58 25.15 33.01
C MET A 63 3.63 23.63 33.18
N VAL A 64 4.56 22.95 32.51
CA VAL A 64 4.78 21.50 32.66
C VAL A 64 5.28 21.18 34.06
N LEU A 65 6.26 21.94 34.57
CA LEU A 65 6.86 21.69 35.88
C LEU A 65 5.83 21.90 37.00
N VAL A 66 5.06 23.00 36.93
CA VAL A 66 3.98 23.30 37.87
C VAL A 66 2.85 22.26 37.76
N SER A 67 2.48 21.87 36.55
CA SER A 67 1.52 20.79 36.30
C SER A 67 2.00 19.47 36.91
N GLY A 68 3.27 19.13 36.73
CA GLY A 68 3.86 17.89 37.24
C GLY A 68 3.87 17.82 38.76
N VAL A 69 4.27 18.90 39.44
CA VAL A 69 4.21 19.02 40.90
C VAL A 69 2.77 18.94 41.40
N ALA A 70 1.83 19.59 40.71
CA ALA A 70 0.41 19.53 41.05
C ALA A 70 -0.16 18.11 40.90
N MET A 71 0.22 17.37 39.85
CA MET A 71 -0.18 15.98 39.63
C MET A 71 0.43 15.00 40.65
N LEU A 72 1.70 15.18 41.02
CA LEU A 72 2.35 14.41 42.09
C LEU A 72 1.66 14.62 43.45
N ARG A 73 1.11 15.81 43.67
CA ARG A 73 0.27 16.16 44.83
C ARG A 73 -1.22 15.86 44.62
N ALA A 74 -1.58 15.13 43.55
CA ALA A 74 -2.94 14.73 43.20
C ALA A 74 -3.96 15.90 43.06
N ARG A 75 -3.50 17.10 42.68
CA ARG A 75 -4.34 18.28 42.47
C ARG A 75 -4.92 18.32 41.04
N ARG A 76 -6.24 18.53 40.93
CA ARG A 76 -7.01 18.45 39.67
C ARG A 76 -6.60 19.51 38.63
N TRP A 77 -6.30 20.72 39.09
CA TRP A 77 -5.93 21.83 38.22
C TRP A 77 -4.62 21.61 37.46
N GLY A 78 -3.75 20.71 37.93
CA GLY A 78 -2.53 20.34 37.21
C GLY A 78 -2.83 19.77 35.82
N VAL A 79 -3.88 18.95 35.68
CA VAL A 79 -4.28 18.38 34.38
C VAL A 79 -4.70 19.45 33.38
N TYR A 80 -5.51 20.42 33.83
CA TYR A 80 -5.95 21.53 32.98
C TYR A 80 -4.79 22.45 32.61
N LEU A 81 -3.88 22.71 33.56
CA LEU A 81 -2.72 23.56 33.33
C LEU A 81 -1.79 22.97 32.26
N GLY A 82 -1.49 21.68 32.31
CA GLY A 82 -0.65 21.10 31.28
C GLY A 82 -1.38 20.85 29.95
N ALA A 83 -2.71 20.67 29.93
CA ALA A 83 -3.49 20.67 28.68
C ALA A 83 -3.46 22.06 28.01
N ALA A 84 -3.55 23.14 28.81
CA ALA A 84 -3.36 24.50 28.35
C ALA A 84 -1.92 24.74 27.85
N GLY A 85 -0.91 24.20 28.54
CA GLY A 85 0.48 24.26 28.08
C GLY A 85 0.69 23.60 26.71
N LEU A 86 0.03 22.47 26.45
CA LEU A 86 0.08 21.80 25.13
C LEU A 86 -0.68 22.59 24.04
N ALA A 87 -1.81 23.18 24.39
CA ALA A 87 -2.53 24.06 23.47
C ALA A 87 -1.70 25.29 23.09
N LEU A 88 -0.85 25.77 24.01
CA LEU A 88 0.07 26.88 23.78
C LEU A 88 1.18 26.56 22.76
N MET A 89 1.41 25.27 22.47
CA MET A 89 2.35 24.82 21.44
C MET A 89 1.72 24.72 20.05
N VAL A 90 0.40 24.88 19.90
CA VAL A 90 -0.29 24.82 18.58
C VAL A 90 0.05 26.02 17.68
N PRO A 91 0.11 27.28 18.15
CA PRO A 91 0.44 28.42 17.31
C PRO A 91 1.82 28.34 16.62
N PRO A 92 2.92 27.92 17.28
CA PRO A 92 4.18 27.65 16.59
C PRO A 92 4.05 26.67 15.40
N PHE A 93 3.22 25.63 15.54
CA PHE A 93 2.99 24.67 14.45
C PHE A 93 2.11 25.23 13.31
N LEU A 94 1.19 26.14 13.60
CA LEU A 94 0.43 26.89 12.57
C LEU A 94 1.35 27.69 11.65
N PHE A 95 2.29 28.44 12.23
CA PHE A 95 3.24 29.23 11.45
C PHE A 95 4.19 28.32 10.65
N SER A 96 4.60 27.20 11.23
CA SER A 96 5.47 26.22 10.56
C SER A 96 4.84 25.50 9.37
N MET A 97 3.50 25.55 9.21
CA MET A 97 2.87 25.00 8.01
C MET A 97 3.24 25.74 6.73
N GLN A 98 3.71 26.99 6.83
CA GLN A 98 4.16 27.77 5.67
C GLN A 98 5.52 27.28 5.14
N SER A 99 6.38 26.72 6.00
CA SER A 99 7.70 26.21 5.64
C SER A 99 7.70 24.69 5.39
N ASP A 100 7.10 23.90 6.30
CA ASP A 100 6.89 22.46 6.10
C ASP A 100 5.52 22.04 6.64
N TRP A 101 4.54 21.98 5.73
CA TRP A 101 3.15 21.67 6.07
C TRP A 101 2.98 20.28 6.67
N LEU A 102 3.84 19.30 6.34
CA LEU A 102 3.72 17.93 6.84
C LEU A 102 4.12 17.88 8.32
N ILE A 103 5.28 18.45 8.66
CA ILE A 103 5.76 18.52 10.04
C ILE A 103 4.80 19.37 10.89
N GLY A 104 4.33 20.49 10.36
CA GLY A 104 3.30 21.33 11.00
C GLY A 104 1.99 20.59 11.25
N ALA A 105 1.48 19.85 10.26
CA ALA A 105 0.25 19.05 10.40
C ALA A 105 0.41 17.92 11.44
N ILE A 106 1.56 17.24 11.46
CA ILE A 106 1.86 16.20 12.45
C ILE A 106 1.89 16.81 13.85
N GLY A 107 2.61 17.93 14.04
CA GLY A 107 2.70 18.63 15.33
C GLY A 107 1.35 19.11 15.85
N MET A 108 0.50 19.63 14.97
CA MET A 108 -0.88 20.02 15.30
C MET A 108 -1.76 18.84 15.67
N CYS A 109 -1.79 17.79 14.84
CA CYS A 109 -2.61 16.61 15.10
C CYS A 109 -2.17 15.94 16.41
N PHE A 110 -0.85 15.91 16.66
CA PHE A 110 -0.25 15.41 17.90
C PHE A 110 -0.70 16.21 19.13
N ASN A 111 -0.55 17.55 19.11
CA ASN A 111 -0.94 18.39 20.25
C ASN A 111 -2.46 18.46 20.45
N GLY A 112 -3.24 18.47 19.36
CA GLY A 112 -4.70 18.44 19.39
C GLY A 112 -5.24 17.13 20.00
N ALA A 113 -4.73 15.98 19.55
CA ALA A 113 -5.12 14.69 20.11
C ALA A 113 -4.72 14.57 21.60
N LEU A 114 -3.53 15.05 21.96
CA LEU A 114 -3.04 15.03 23.34
C LEU A 114 -3.84 15.96 24.27
N GLY A 115 -4.16 17.17 23.82
CA GLY A 115 -5.00 18.12 24.56
C GLY A 115 -6.41 17.59 24.78
N LEU A 116 -7.02 17.00 23.75
CA LEU A 116 -8.36 16.41 23.84
C LEU A 116 -8.43 15.19 24.77
N THR A 117 -7.40 14.33 24.76
CA THR A 117 -7.32 13.17 25.66
C THR A 117 -7.13 13.59 27.12
N LEU A 118 -6.23 14.53 27.39
CA LEU A 118 -6.04 15.06 28.75
C LEU A 118 -7.28 15.81 29.27
N GLY A 119 -7.97 16.54 28.39
CA GLY A 119 -9.17 17.33 28.69
C GLY A 119 -10.43 16.49 28.95
N ARG A 120 -10.77 15.53 28.07
CA ARG A 120 -11.95 14.64 28.23
C ARG A 120 -11.91 13.87 29.55
N ASP A 121 -10.75 13.36 29.91
CA ASP A 121 -10.62 12.52 31.09
C ASP A 121 -10.50 13.32 32.39
N ALA A 122 -10.25 14.64 32.34
CA ALA A 122 -10.31 15.52 33.51
C ALA A 122 -11.73 15.66 34.06
N GLY A 123 -12.74 15.69 33.17
CA GLY A 123 -14.16 15.67 33.54
C GLY A 123 -14.68 14.31 34.04
N GLY A 124 -14.11 13.20 33.53
CA GLY A 124 -14.51 11.83 33.92
C GLY A 124 -13.96 11.34 35.26
N MET A 125 -12.91 11.97 35.79
CA MET A 125 -12.16 11.54 36.98
C MET A 125 -12.99 11.48 38.27
N PHE A 126 -14.16 12.12 38.31
CA PHE A 126 -15.03 12.19 39.49
C PHE A 126 -16.49 11.78 39.25
N ARG A 127 -16.86 11.36 38.03
CA ARG A 127 -18.24 10.93 37.71
C ARG A 127 -18.40 9.41 37.53
N ALA A 128 -17.32 8.65 37.36
CA ALA A 128 -17.40 7.22 37.05
C ALA A 128 -17.47 6.32 38.31
N ALA A 129 -18.48 5.43 38.32
CA ALA A 129 -18.74 4.41 39.33
C ALA A 129 -17.54 3.45 39.54
N PRO A 130 -17.37 2.86 40.74
CA PRO A 130 -16.20 2.06 41.12
C PRO A 130 -15.92 0.86 40.19
N ALA A 131 -16.93 0.28 39.53
CA ALA A 131 -16.74 -0.83 38.58
C ALA A 131 -16.02 -0.42 37.27
N ALA A 132 -16.03 0.86 36.89
CA ALA A 132 -15.32 1.35 35.70
C ALA A 132 -13.83 1.67 35.98
N ARG A 133 -13.39 1.65 37.26
CA ARG A 133 -12.04 2.06 37.70
C ARG A 133 -10.96 0.98 37.55
N GLN A 134 -11.31 -0.22 37.08
CA GLN A 134 -10.35 -1.31 36.85
C GLN A 134 -9.43 -1.12 35.62
N ALA A 135 -9.63 -0.07 34.81
CA ALA A 135 -8.96 0.05 33.51
C ALA A 135 -8.13 1.32 33.33
N VAL A 136 -7.25 1.68 34.26
CA VAL A 136 -6.08 2.51 33.91
C VAL A 136 -5.05 1.57 33.31
N TRP A 137 -5.26 1.19 32.05
CA TRP A 137 -4.41 0.24 31.34
C TRP A 137 -2.99 0.80 31.19
N PRO A 138 -1.93 0.15 31.73
CA PRO A 138 -0.57 0.49 31.38
C PRO A 138 -0.29 0.34 29.87
N GLY A 139 -1.16 -0.37 29.14
CA GLY A 139 -1.12 -0.46 27.68
C GLY A 139 -1.43 0.84 26.95
N ALA A 140 -2.21 1.77 27.53
CA ALA A 140 -2.49 3.06 26.89
C ALA A 140 -1.26 3.98 26.91
N THR A 141 -0.47 3.98 27.99
CA THR A 141 0.81 4.71 28.06
C THR A 141 1.79 4.14 27.06
N VAL A 142 1.91 2.81 27.00
CA VAL A 142 2.87 2.15 26.11
C VAL A 142 2.47 2.36 24.65
N LEU A 143 1.18 2.28 24.33
CA LEU A 143 0.66 2.63 23.01
C LEU A 143 1.06 4.07 22.65
N TRP A 144 0.82 5.03 23.54
CA TRP A 144 1.15 6.43 23.30
C TRP A 144 2.67 6.65 23.12
N LEU A 145 3.50 6.10 24.02
CA LEU A 145 4.97 6.19 23.96
C LEU A 145 5.53 5.54 22.69
N SER A 146 4.96 4.41 22.27
CA SER A 146 5.34 3.75 21.02
C SER A 146 5.01 4.60 19.80
N GLY A 147 3.83 5.23 19.76
CA GLY A 147 3.44 6.13 18.67
C GLY A 147 4.33 7.36 18.61
N LEU A 148 4.64 7.96 19.76
CA LEU A 148 5.58 9.08 19.84
C LEU A 148 6.95 8.72 19.28
N THR A 149 7.48 7.56 19.67
CA THR A 149 8.81 7.12 19.20
C THR A 149 8.81 6.94 17.70
N VAL A 150 7.76 6.33 17.12
CA VAL A 150 7.64 6.15 15.67
C VAL A 150 7.65 7.50 14.96
N VAL A 151 6.87 8.47 15.44
CA VAL A 151 6.83 9.82 14.83
C VAL A 151 8.18 10.53 14.93
N MET A 152 8.79 10.56 16.11
CA MET A 152 10.12 11.16 16.31
C MET A 152 11.17 10.52 15.40
N SER A 153 11.15 9.19 15.31
CA SER A 153 12.08 8.45 14.45
C SER A 153 11.84 8.67 12.97
N ILE A 154 10.60 8.85 12.52
CA ILE A 154 10.30 9.21 11.12
C ILE A 154 10.89 10.59 10.80
N ILE A 155 10.78 11.54 11.72
CA ILE A 155 11.28 12.90 11.51
C ILE A 155 12.83 12.93 11.52
N GLU A 156 13.49 12.30 12.50
CA GLU A 156 14.96 12.22 12.54
C GLU A 156 15.54 11.29 11.47
N ALA A 157 15.17 10.01 11.50
CA ALA A 157 15.80 8.98 10.68
C ALA A 157 15.28 8.96 9.25
N GLY A 158 14.01 9.35 9.05
CA GLY A 158 13.40 9.47 7.72
C GLY A 158 13.77 10.78 7.03
N TYR A 159 13.38 11.92 7.62
CA TYR A 159 13.54 13.24 6.99
C TYR A 159 14.88 13.93 7.25
N ARG A 160 15.74 13.39 8.14
CA ARG A 160 16.99 14.05 8.56
C ARG A 160 16.77 15.51 8.95
N ALA A 161 15.65 15.79 9.62
CA ALA A 161 15.24 17.14 9.91
C ALA A 161 16.23 17.89 10.82
N SER A 162 17.24 17.20 11.38
CA SER A 162 18.12 17.79 12.35
C SER A 162 19.58 17.24 12.27
N HIS A 163 20.52 18.08 11.79
CA HIS A 163 21.98 17.87 11.90
C HIS A 163 22.63 18.15 13.28
N ALA A 164 21.93 18.68 14.29
CA ALA A 164 22.57 19.05 15.56
C ALA A 164 22.69 17.85 16.51
N PRO A 165 23.86 17.67 17.14
CA PRO A 165 24.16 16.51 17.98
C PRO A 165 23.19 16.32 19.15
N TRP A 166 22.62 17.40 19.69
CA TRP A 166 21.75 17.35 20.86
C TRP A 166 20.35 16.83 20.55
N ALA A 167 19.81 17.09 19.36
CA ALA A 167 18.51 16.59 18.92
C ALA A 167 18.56 15.09 18.58
N LEU A 168 19.69 14.65 18.01
CA LEU A 168 20.05 13.25 17.88
C LEU A 168 20.09 12.56 19.24
N GLY A 169 20.79 13.15 20.22
CA GLY A 169 20.88 12.64 21.58
C GLY A 169 19.54 12.53 22.29
N ALA A 170 18.67 13.54 22.14
CA ALA A 170 17.32 13.54 22.67
C ALA A 170 16.45 12.41 22.05
N SER A 171 16.56 12.20 20.74
CA SER A 171 15.82 11.16 20.02
C SER A 171 16.24 9.76 20.44
N VAL A 172 17.55 9.53 20.59
CA VAL A 172 18.10 8.27 21.12
C VAL A 172 17.60 8.04 22.56
N PHE A 173 17.61 9.08 23.39
CA PHE A 173 17.13 8.98 24.78
C PHE A 173 15.65 8.61 24.85
N VAL A 174 14.80 9.28 24.06
CA VAL A 174 13.37 8.97 23.97
C VAL A 174 13.16 7.53 23.47
N ALA A 175 13.82 7.14 22.39
CA ALA A 175 13.73 5.79 21.83
C ALA A 175 14.18 4.70 22.81
N ALA A 176 15.26 4.93 23.57
CA ALA A 176 15.74 4.00 24.59
C ALA A 176 14.75 3.90 25.78
N CYS A 177 14.22 5.02 26.25
CA CYS A 177 13.25 5.05 27.34
C CYS A 177 11.96 4.31 26.95
N THR A 178 11.41 4.60 25.78
CA THR A 178 10.16 3.97 25.30
C THR A 178 10.37 2.49 25.00
N LEU A 179 11.55 2.09 24.52
CA LEU A 179 11.95 0.70 24.36
C LEU A 179 11.94 -0.03 25.72
N GLY A 180 12.58 0.54 26.74
CA GLY A 180 12.59 -0.01 28.09
C GLY A 180 11.16 -0.20 28.65
N PHE A 181 10.33 0.84 28.58
CA PHE A 181 8.94 0.78 29.07
C PHE A 181 8.10 -0.27 28.34
N SER A 182 8.17 -0.32 27.01
CA SER A 182 7.41 -1.30 26.21
C SER A 182 7.87 -2.75 26.47
N CYS A 183 9.18 -3.00 26.60
CA CYS A 183 9.72 -4.32 26.95
C CYS A 183 9.26 -4.79 28.35
N ILE A 184 9.30 -3.90 29.35
CA ILE A 184 8.83 -4.21 30.71
C ILE A 184 7.34 -4.56 30.71
N TYR A 185 6.53 -3.79 29.98
CA TYR A 185 5.09 -4.04 29.85
C TYR A 185 4.80 -5.39 29.20
N GLU A 186 5.42 -5.70 28.06
CA GLU A 186 5.20 -6.96 27.36
C GLU A 186 5.62 -8.18 28.20
N ARG A 187 6.78 -8.09 28.87
CA ARG A 187 7.26 -9.16 29.76
C ARG A 187 6.28 -9.43 30.90
N ARG A 188 5.69 -8.39 31.49
CA ARG A 188 4.78 -8.52 32.64
C ARG A 188 3.36 -8.90 32.27
N HIS A 189 2.84 -8.51 31.09
CA HIS A 189 1.40 -8.56 30.81
C HIS A 189 1.01 -9.32 29.52
N VAL A 190 1.93 -9.49 28.58
CA VAL A 190 1.66 -10.16 27.28
C VAL A 190 2.20 -11.59 27.27
N ARG A 191 3.46 -11.77 27.70
CA ARG A 191 4.17 -13.06 27.71
C ARG A 191 3.49 -14.18 28.53
N PRO A 192 2.82 -13.92 29.68
CA PRO A 192 2.19 -15.00 30.47
C PRO A 192 0.90 -15.56 29.86
N ARG A 193 0.27 -14.87 28.89
CA ARG A 193 -1.06 -15.21 28.37
C ARG A 193 -1.06 -15.87 26.99
N LEU A 194 0.08 -15.91 26.30
CA LEU A 194 0.18 -16.45 24.94
C LEU A 194 1.10 -17.68 24.96
N ARG A 195 0.51 -18.89 24.88
CA ARG A 195 1.23 -20.15 24.65
C ARG A 195 1.89 -20.25 23.25
N GLY A 196 1.94 -19.15 22.49
CA GLY A 196 2.44 -19.12 21.11
C GLY A 196 2.80 -17.73 20.52
N GLY A 197 3.16 -16.71 21.31
CA GLY A 197 3.72 -15.46 20.72
C GLY A 197 4.29 -14.47 21.75
N PRO A 198 5.28 -13.59 21.37
CA PRO A 198 5.63 -13.13 20.02
C PRO A 198 7.15 -13.14 19.71
N TYR A 199 7.68 -14.08 18.93
CA TYR A 199 9.11 -14.07 18.58
C TYR A 199 9.50 -12.98 17.56
N ALA A 200 8.57 -12.54 16.70
CA ALA A 200 8.85 -11.60 15.61
C ALA A 200 9.41 -10.25 16.08
N GLU A 201 8.89 -9.65 17.17
CA GLU A 201 9.39 -8.35 17.67
C GLU A 201 10.75 -8.47 18.37
N TRP A 202 11.02 -9.62 18.97
CA TRP A 202 12.33 -9.91 19.57
C TRP A 202 13.37 -10.22 18.48
N ILE A 203 12.95 -10.78 17.35
CA ILE A 203 13.80 -10.93 16.16
C ILE A 203 14.22 -9.55 15.61
N VAL A 204 13.32 -8.56 15.58
CA VAL A 204 13.69 -7.18 15.19
C VAL A 204 14.75 -6.60 16.13
N LEU A 205 14.72 -6.93 17.43
CA LEU A 205 15.75 -6.49 18.38
C LEU A 205 17.12 -7.14 18.16
N LEU A 206 17.18 -8.32 17.53
CA LEU A 206 18.46 -8.94 17.15
C LEU A 206 19.19 -8.13 16.06
N ALA A 207 18.50 -7.23 15.36
CA ALA A 207 19.12 -6.32 14.40
C ALA A 207 19.78 -5.09 15.08
N VAL A 208 19.50 -4.81 16.36
CA VAL A 208 20.08 -3.66 17.06
C VAL A 208 21.60 -3.77 17.24
N PRO A 209 22.19 -4.91 17.67
CA PRO A 209 23.63 -5.08 17.72
C PRO A 209 24.32 -4.90 16.36
N ALA A 210 23.71 -5.43 15.29
CA ALA A 210 24.22 -5.25 13.93
C ALA A 210 24.16 -3.78 13.50
N ALA A 211 23.07 -3.07 13.83
CA ALA A 211 22.95 -1.63 13.60
C ALA A 211 24.02 -0.83 14.36
N VAL A 212 24.27 -1.16 15.63
CA VAL A 212 25.31 -0.53 16.44
C VAL A 212 26.70 -0.79 15.86
N TYR A 213 26.97 -2.01 15.36
CA TYR A 213 28.25 -2.36 14.72
C TYR A 213 28.56 -1.52 13.48
N THR A 214 27.53 -1.08 12.73
CA THR A 214 27.73 -0.17 11.58
C THR A 214 28.11 1.26 11.98
N GLY A 215 28.06 1.61 13.27
CA GLY A 215 28.29 2.97 13.76
C GLY A 215 27.19 3.98 13.41
N SER A 216 26.11 3.54 12.73
CA SER A 216 25.03 4.42 12.28
C SER A 216 23.94 4.56 13.35
N VAL A 217 23.96 5.68 14.08
CA VAL A 217 22.91 6.02 15.07
C VAL A 217 21.52 6.04 14.44
N MET A 218 21.42 6.47 13.18
CA MET A 218 20.17 6.50 12.41
C MET A 218 19.57 5.11 12.21
N LEU A 219 20.41 4.11 11.93
CA LEU A 219 19.97 2.74 11.73
C LEU A 219 19.45 2.14 13.04
N VAL A 220 20.10 2.46 14.17
CA VAL A 220 19.66 2.05 15.51
C VAL A 220 18.28 2.65 15.85
N ILE A 221 18.10 3.96 15.62
CA ILE A 221 16.80 4.63 15.82
C ILE A 221 15.73 4.01 14.92
N GLY A 222 16.04 3.74 13.65
CA GLY A 222 15.14 3.12 12.69
C GLY A 222 14.67 1.71 13.12
N VAL A 223 15.59 0.86 13.59
CA VAL A 223 15.24 -0.49 14.09
C VAL A 223 14.33 -0.41 15.31
N ILE A 224 14.62 0.51 16.25
CA ILE A 224 13.76 0.74 17.41
C ILE A 224 12.38 1.25 16.97
N ALA A 225 12.32 2.16 15.99
CA ALA A 225 11.07 2.69 15.45
C ALA A 225 10.20 1.60 14.82
N VAL A 226 10.78 0.70 14.01
CA VAL A 226 10.06 -0.42 13.41
C VAL A 226 9.45 -1.31 14.50
N ARG A 227 10.22 -1.64 15.54
CA ARG A 227 9.67 -2.40 16.67
C ARG A 227 8.53 -1.65 17.35
N GLN A 228 8.71 -0.35 17.64
CA GLN A 228 7.68 0.45 18.29
C GLN A 228 6.42 0.58 17.42
N ALA A 229 6.55 0.60 16.10
CA ALA A 229 5.42 0.57 15.18
C ALA A 229 4.63 -0.75 15.28
N ILE A 230 5.31 -1.90 15.41
CA ILE A 230 4.65 -3.19 15.60
C ILE A 230 3.92 -3.24 16.95
N VAL A 231 4.56 -2.77 18.03
CA VAL A 231 3.95 -2.69 19.36
C VAL A 231 2.75 -1.74 19.35
N PHE A 232 2.90 -0.57 18.70
CA PHE A 232 1.83 0.41 18.51
C PHE A 232 0.64 -0.23 17.78
N ALA A 233 0.88 -0.85 16.61
CA ALA A 233 -0.15 -1.52 15.82
C ALA A 233 -0.87 -2.63 16.60
N ARG A 234 -0.13 -3.42 17.38
CA ARG A 234 -0.72 -4.49 18.21
C ARG A 234 -1.60 -3.94 19.32
N LEU A 235 -1.12 -2.91 20.03
CA LEU A 235 -1.85 -2.33 21.13
C LEU A 235 -3.06 -1.52 20.65
N SER A 236 -2.95 -0.84 19.50
CA SER A 236 -4.05 -0.10 18.90
C SER A 236 -5.17 -1.05 18.46
N MET A 237 -4.85 -2.20 17.88
CA MET A 237 -5.83 -3.26 17.57
C MET A 237 -6.57 -3.82 18.80
N ARG A 238 -6.06 -3.62 20.03
CA ARG A 238 -6.74 -4.04 21.28
C ARG A 238 -7.64 -2.96 21.87
N THR A 239 -7.67 -1.76 21.29
CA THR A 239 -8.55 -0.68 21.75
C THR A 239 -10.00 -0.95 21.35
N ARG A 240 -10.95 -0.50 22.17
CA ARG A 240 -12.39 -0.64 21.88
C ARG A 240 -12.77 0.02 20.55
N MET A 241 -12.16 1.16 20.22
CA MET A 241 -12.38 1.85 18.95
C MET A 241 -11.89 1.05 17.76
N ALA A 242 -10.68 0.48 17.82
CA ALA A 242 -10.18 -0.35 16.73
C ALA A 242 -11.01 -1.62 16.56
N ALA A 243 -11.42 -2.27 17.66
CA ALA A 243 -12.31 -3.43 17.60
C ALA A 243 -13.63 -3.09 16.90
N GLN A 244 -14.27 -1.97 17.28
CA GLN A 244 -15.51 -1.50 16.64
C GLN A 244 -15.32 -1.11 15.16
N ALA A 245 -14.23 -0.40 14.84
CA ALA A 245 -13.91 -0.01 13.47
C ALA A 245 -13.63 -1.24 12.59
N THR A 246 -12.85 -2.20 13.11
CA THR A 246 -12.60 -3.47 12.40
C THR A 246 -13.89 -4.24 12.20
N GLU A 247 -14.75 -4.37 13.21
CA GLU A 247 -16.02 -5.09 13.09
C GLU A 247 -16.95 -4.42 12.07
N TYR A 248 -17.03 -3.09 12.05
CA TYR A 248 -17.79 -2.34 11.04
C TYR A 248 -17.23 -2.54 9.63
N LEU A 249 -15.90 -2.44 9.46
CA LEU A 249 -15.23 -2.65 8.17
C LEU A 249 -15.35 -4.09 7.67
N PHE A 250 -15.29 -5.08 8.56
CA PHE A 250 -15.49 -6.49 8.20
C PHE A 250 -16.91 -6.80 7.72
N ARG A 251 -17.91 -6.00 8.12
CA ARG A 251 -19.28 -6.11 7.58
C ARG A 251 -19.41 -5.58 6.15
N GLN A 252 -18.45 -4.79 5.65
CA GLN A 252 -18.44 -4.21 4.31
C GLN A 252 -17.13 -4.53 3.58
N PRO A 253 -17.00 -5.74 2.97
CA PRO A 253 -15.77 -6.25 2.38
C PRO A 253 -15.15 -5.31 1.32
N ALA A 254 -16.00 -4.67 0.52
CA ALA A 254 -15.60 -3.71 -0.52
C ALA A 254 -14.91 -2.48 0.07
N GLN A 255 -15.41 -1.94 1.19
CA GLN A 255 -14.80 -0.80 1.87
C GLN A 255 -13.46 -1.18 2.50
N LEU A 256 -13.40 -2.34 3.18
CA LEU A 256 -12.17 -2.84 3.79
C LEU A 256 -11.03 -2.96 2.77
N LEU A 257 -11.32 -3.54 1.59
CA LEU A 257 -10.36 -3.59 0.49
C LEU A 257 -9.87 -2.20 0.10
N SER A 258 -10.79 -1.30 -0.26
CA SER A 258 -10.43 0.03 -0.76
C SER A 258 -9.61 0.85 0.26
N LEU A 259 -10.01 0.85 1.54
CA LEU A 259 -9.31 1.57 2.60
C LEU A 259 -7.96 0.94 2.94
N SER A 260 -7.85 -0.39 2.86
CA SER A 260 -6.56 -1.06 3.08
C SER A 260 -5.53 -0.69 2.01
N PHE A 261 -5.93 -0.68 0.73
CA PHE A 261 -5.07 -0.24 -0.38
C PHE A 261 -4.66 1.22 -0.23
N LEU A 262 -5.61 2.10 0.09
CA LEU A 262 -5.32 3.50 0.34
C LEU A 262 -4.32 3.68 1.50
N GLY A 263 -4.49 2.93 2.59
CA GLY A 263 -3.57 2.96 3.73
C GLY A 263 -2.14 2.57 3.36
N VAL A 264 -1.97 1.51 2.56
CA VAL A 264 -0.64 1.08 2.07
C VAL A 264 -0.03 2.13 1.14
N ILE A 265 -0.81 2.72 0.24
CA ILE A 265 -0.34 3.78 -0.66
C ILE A 265 0.17 4.99 0.13
N LEU A 266 -0.60 5.45 1.13
CA LEU A 266 -0.22 6.59 1.96
C LEU A 266 1.02 6.29 2.80
N ALA A 267 1.13 5.08 3.37
CA ALA A 267 2.33 4.65 4.08
C ALA A 267 3.55 4.59 3.15
N GLY A 268 3.41 4.03 1.95
CA GLY A 268 4.45 4.00 0.93
C GLY A 268 4.89 5.39 0.48
N THR A 269 3.93 6.31 0.34
CA THR A 269 4.18 7.73 0.00
C THR A 269 5.06 8.41 1.04
N LEU A 270 4.75 8.19 2.33
CA LEU A 270 5.54 8.74 3.42
C LEU A 270 6.96 8.16 3.43
N VAL A 271 7.13 6.86 3.22
CA VAL A 271 8.46 6.23 3.21
C VAL A 271 9.28 6.64 1.98
N LEU A 272 8.65 6.75 0.80
CA LEU A 272 9.33 7.15 -0.44
C LEU A 272 9.67 8.65 -0.51
N SER A 273 8.99 9.48 0.27
CA SER A 273 9.34 10.91 0.39
C SER A 273 10.58 11.15 1.26
N PHE A 274 11.06 10.12 1.99
CA PHE A 274 12.29 10.25 2.77
C PHE A 274 13.50 10.53 1.88
N PRO A 275 14.41 11.46 2.26
CA PRO A 275 15.67 11.69 1.56
C PRO A 275 16.54 10.43 1.45
N TYR A 276 16.42 9.46 2.37
CA TYR A 276 17.13 8.17 2.26
C TYR A 276 16.61 7.28 1.13
N ALA A 277 15.36 7.47 0.69
CA ALA A 277 14.79 6.77 -0.45
C ALA A 277 15.23 7.39 -1.79
N SER A 278 15.67 8.65 -1.78
CA SER A 278 16.22 9.31 -2.98
C SER A 278 17.71 8.99 -3.17
N ALA A 279 18.13 8.83 -4.42
CA ALA A 279 19.53 8.64 -4.77
C ALA A 279 20.38 9.91 -4.55
N THR A 280 19.78 11.10 -4.71
CA THR A 280 20.46 12.39 -4.53
C THR A 280 20.50 12.85 -3.08
N GLY A 281 19.78 12.17 -2.18
CA GLY A 281 19.64 12.55 -0.78
C GLY A 281 18.69 13.72 -0.53
N VAL A 282 18.00 14.22 -1.57
CA VAL A 282 16.98 15.26 -1.46
C VAL A 282 15.60 14.61 -1.32
N PRO A 283 14.71 15.11 -0.43
CA PRO A 283 13.36 14.58 -0.29
C PRO A 283 12.59 14.59 -1.62
N VAL A 284 11.93 13.49 -1.94
CA VAL A 284 11.11 13.39 -3.15
C VAL A 284 9.83 14.20 -2.96
N ARG A 285 9.49 15.05 -3.93
CA ARG A 285 8.24 15.84 -3.91
C ARG A 285 7.04 14.94 -3.67
N LEU A 286 6.16 15.32 -2.75
CA LEU A 286 5.10 14.43 -2.25
C LEU A 286 4.16 13.90 -3.35
N VAL A 287 3.81 14.73 -4.34
CA VAL A 287 2.97 14.28 -5.47
C VAL A 287 3.67 13.19 -6.28
N ASN A 288 4.98 13.29 -6.49
CA ASN A 288 5.76 12.26 -7.19
C ASN A 288 5.90 11.00 -6.33
N ALA A 289 6.12 11.15 -5.02
CA ALA A 289 6.14 10.02 -4.09
C ALA A 289 4.79 9.29 -4.03
N LEU A 290 3.67 10.04 -4.02
CA LEU A 290 2.31 9.50 -4.06
C LEU A 290 2.04 8.77 -5.38
N PHE A 291 2.50 9.34 -6.50
CA PHE A 291 2.40 8.71 -7.80
C PHE A 291 3.15 7.37 -7.82
N THR A 292 4.43 7.36 -7.44
CA THR A 292 5.25 6.15 -7.42
C THR A 292 4.71 5.12 -6.44
N ALA A 293 4.27 5.52 -5.24
CA ALA A 293 3.68 4.61 -4.26
C ALA A 293 2.36 4.00 -4.77
N THR A 294 1.50 4.81 -5.41
CA THR A 294 0.26 4.34 -6.02
C THR A 294 0.55 3.37 -7.16
N SER A 295 1.48 3.72 -8.06
CA SER A 295 1.88 2.88 -9.18
C SER A 295 2.48 1.56 -8.72
N ALA A 296 3.36 1.56 -7.70
CA ALA A 296 3.93 0.34 -7.13
C ALA A 296 2.87 -0.54 -6.44
N THR A 297 2.00 0.05 -5.61
CA THR A 297 0.98 -0.70 -4.83
C THR A 297 -0.18 -1.18 -5.71
N CYS A 298 -0.58 -0.40 -6.71
CA CYS A 298 -1.57 -0.82 -7.70
C CYS A 298 -0.98 -1.73 -8.77
N VAL A 299 0.35 -1.87 -8.76
CA VAL A 299 1.10 -2.74 -9.66
C VAL A 299 0.86 -2.29 -11.10
N THR A 300 0.99 -0.98 -11.32
CA THR A 300 0.72 -0.32 -12.58
C THR A 300 1.98 -0.18 -13.42
N GLY A 301 3.07 0.37 -12.89
CA GLY A 301 4.34 0.51 -13.63
C GLY A 301 4.57 1.84 -14.33
N LEU A 302 3.61 2.77 -14.28
CA LEU A 302 3.85 4.14 -14.72
C LEU A 302 4.82 4.83 -13.75
N THR A 303 5.82 5.53 -14.29
CA THR A 303 6.84 6.22 -13.52
C THR A 303 6.94 7.69 -13.93
N VAL A 304 6.91 8.59 -12.93
CA VAL A 304 7.21 10.02 -13.13
C VAL A 304 8.70 10.29 -12.91
N LEU A 305 9.32 9.50 -12.03
CA LEU A 305 10.74 9.54 -11.69
C LEU A 305 11.39 8.22 -12.13
N ASP A 306 12.62 8.29 -12.57
CA ASP A 306 13.37 7.15 -13.09
C ASP A 306 13.85 6.26 -11.93
N THR A 307 13.31 5.05 -11.84
CA THR A 307 13.53 4.09 -10.73
C THR A 307 15.01 3.86 -10.38
N PRO A 308 15.91 3.53 -11.35
CA PRO A 308 17.33 3.36 -11.07
C PRO A 308 18.09 4.66 -10.73
N ARG A 309 17.65 5.83 -11.21
CA ARG A 309 18.41 7.09 -11.07
C ARG A 309 17.95 7.93 -9.89
N ASP A 310 16.65 8.02 -9.66
CA ASP A 310 16.07 8.91 -8.66
C ASP A 310 15.92 8.25 -7.30
N PHE A 311 15.85 6.92 -7.24
CA PHE A 311 15.70 6.16 -6.01
C PHE A 311 16.98 5.41 -5.62
N SER A 312 17.32 5.50 -4.34
CA SER A 312 18.41 4.73 -3.74
C SER A 312 18.06 3.23 -3.69
N LEU A 313 19.03 2.38 -3.33
CA LEU A 313 18.75 0.96 -3.09
C LEU A 313 17.65 0.74 -2.03
N PHE A 314 17.55 1.63 -1.04
CA PHE A 314 16.46 1.59 -0.07
C PHE A 314 15.12 1.94 -0.73
N GLY A 315 15.07 3.02 -1.53
CA GLY A 315 13.86 3.39 -2.27
C GLY A 315 13.38 2.29 -3.22
N GLN A 316 14.31 1.65 -3.95
CA GLN A 316 14.03 0.51 -4.82
C GLN A 316 13.47 -0.68 -4.03
N PHE A 317 14.03 -1.00 -2.86
CA PHE A 317 13.49 -2.04 -1.99
C PHE A 317 12.07 -1.71 -1.49
N VAL A 318 11.80 -0.44 -1.14
CA VAL A 318 10.45 0.01 -0.74
C VAL A 318 9.46 -0.15 -1.90
N ILE A 319 9.85 0.25 -3.12
CA ILE A 319 9.04 0.03 -4.33
C ILE A 319 8.75 -1.47 -4.50
N LEU A 320 9.76 -2.33 -4.39
CA LEU A 320 9.62 -3.77 -4.51
C LEU A 320 8.66 -4.36 -3.46
N ALA A 321 8.74 -3.87 -2.22
CA ALA A 321 7.84 -4.28 -1.14
C ALA A 321 6.40 -3.84 -1.39
N LEU A 322 6.19 -2.61 -1.91
CA LEU A 322 4.86 -2.12 -2.29
C LEU A 322 4.27 -2.94 -3.45
N ILE A 323 5.11 -3.31 -4.43
CA ILE A 323 4.74 -4.23 -5.52
C ILE A 323 4.27 -5.57 -4.95
N GLN A 324 5.02 -6.17 -4.03
CA GLN A 324 4.65 -7.46 -3.44
C GLN A 324 3.35 -7.38 -2.65
N ILE A 325 3.18 -6.32 -1.85
CA ILE A 325 1.98 -6.10 -1.05
C ILE A 325 0.75 -5.90 -1.95
N GLY A 326 0.92 -5.12 -3.00
CA GLY A 326 -0.09 -4.87 -4.02
C GLY A 326 -0.47 -6.12 -4.80
N GLY A 327 0.53 -6.86 -5.30
CA GLY A 327 0.41 -8.01 -6.20
C GLY A 327 -0.33 -9.18 -5.57
N LEU A 328 0.09 -9.60 -4.38
CA LEU A 328 -0.56 -10.67 -3.63
C LEU A 328 -1.91 -10.27 -3.03
N GLY A 329 -2.13 -8.97 -2.87
CA GLY A 329 -3.29 -8.41 -2.17
C GLY A 329 -3.11 -8.43 -0.65
N ILE A 330 -3.51 -7.34 -0.02
CA ILE A 330 -3.34 -7.10 1.43
C ILE A 330 -4.05 -8.19 2.26
N MET A 331 -5.20 -8.67 1.80
CA MET A 331 -5.97 -9.73 2.47
C MET A 331 -5.22 -11.06 2.48
N THR A 332 -4.53 -11.41 1.39
CA THR A 332 -3.74 -12.65 1.30
C THR A 332 -2.56 -12.61 2.28
N ILE A 333 -1.82 -11.50 2.29
CA ILE A 333 -0.64 -11.33 3.16
C ILE A 333 -1.04 -11.30 4.63
N SER A 334 -2.07 -10.53 4.99
CA SER A 334 -2.54 -10.45 6.37
C SER A 334 -3.06 -11.79 6.89
N THR A 335 -3.80 -12.53 6.06
CA THR A 335 -4.32 -13.86 6.42
C THR A 335 -3.19 -14.88 6.53
N PHE A 336 -2.23 -14.90 5.60
CA PHE A 336 -1.06 -15.77 5.67
C PHE A 336 -0.23 -15.52 6.93
N THR A 337 0.03 -14.26 7.26
CA THR A 337 0.74 -13.86 8.48
C THR A 337 0.02 -14.35 9.73
N ALA A 338 -1.31 -14.23 9.78
CA ALA A 338 -2.10 -14.72 10.90
C ALA A 338 -2.07 -16.26 11.05
N ILE A 339 -2.05 -17.00 9.93
CA ILE A 339 -1.92 -18.47 9.93
C ILE A 339 -0.56 -18.89 10.47
N VAL A 340 0.54 -18.29 9.99
CA VAL A 340 1.90 -18.60 10.44
C VAL A 340 2.08 -18.28 11.93
N MET A 341 1.40 -17.25 12.43
CA MET A 341 1.37 -16.88 13.85
C MET A 341 0.44 -17.75 14.72
N GLY A 342 -0.19 -18.79 14.17
CA GLY A 342 -1.04 -19.72 14.92
C GLY A 342 -2.33 -19.10 15.47
N ARG A 343 -2.83 -18.00 14.88
CA ARG A 343 -4.06 -17.34 15.34
C ARG A 343 -5.29 -17.97 14.68
N SER A 344 -6.30 -18.30 15.47
CA SER A 344 -7.65 -18.61 14.96
C SER A 344 -8.30 -17.33 14.46
N ILE A 345 -8.41 -17.19 13.14
CA ILE A 345 -9.12 -16.08 12.52
C ILE A 345 -10.63 -16.29 12.74
N GLY A 346 -11.31 -15.30 13.31
CA GLY A 346 -12.74 -15.36 13.59
C GLY A 346 -13.59 -15.50 12.31
N LEU A 347 -14.77 -16.11 12.44
CA LEU A 347 -15.68 -16.47 11.33
C LEU A 347 -16.06 -15.30 10.40
N GLY A 348 -16.02 -14.04 10.86
CA GLY A 348 -16.37 -12.85 10.05
C GLY A 348 -15.35 -12.48 8.96
N SER A 349 -14.05 -12.72 9.19
CA SER A 349 -12.98 -12.57 8.20
C SER A 349 -13.00 -13.66 7.12
N ALA A 350 -13.82 -14.68 7.33
CA ALA A 350 -13.91 -15.88 6.54
C ALA A 350 -15.05 -15.79 5.50
N SER A 351 -16.14 -15.07 5.82
CA SER A 351 -17.22 -14.73 4.87
C SER A 351 -16.76 -13.72 3.82
N THR A 352 -15.98 -12.71 4.19
CA THR A 352 -15.40 -11.73 3.24
C THR A 352 -14.46 -12.39 2.23
N LEU A 353 -13.81 -13.48 2.64
CA LEU A 353 -12.85 -14.22 1.84
C LEU A 353 -13.54 -15.28 0.95
N SER A 354 -14.65 -15.86 1.42
CA SER A 354 -15.52 -16.71 0.62
C SER A 354 -16.18 -15.94 -0.54
N GLU A 355 -16.49 -14.66 -0.32
CA GLU A 355 -17.08 -13.78 -1.35
C GLU A 355 -16.06 -13.39 -2.46
N MET A 356 -14.77 -13.32 -2.14
CA MET A 356 -13.70 -13.06 -3.14
C MET A 356 -13.24 -14.31 -3.89
N VAL A 357 -13.30 -15.49 -3.26
CA VAL A 357 -12.85 -16.76 -3.84
C VAL A 357 -14.00 -17.58 -4.45
N ASN A 358 -15.25 -17.18 -4.22
CA ASN A 358 -16.45 -17.84 -4.73
C ASN A 358 -16.50 -19.35 -4.43
N GLU A 359 -15.90 -19.79 -3.31
CA GLU A 359 -15.91 -21.19 -2.85
C GLU A 359 -16.36 -21.32 -1.38
N LEU A 360 -17.19 -22.34 -1.16
CA LEU A 360 -18.05 -22.56 0.01
C LEU A 360 -17.38 -23.27 1.21
N SER A 361 -16.05 -23.24 1.38
CA SER A 361 -15.45 -23.80 2.62
C SER A 361 -14.18 -23.09 3.10
N LEU A 362 -14.18 -22.71 4.37
CA LEU A 362 -13.07 -21.98 5.01
C LEU A 362 -11.75 -22.74 4.96
N ARG A 363 -11.79 -24.07 5.08
CA ARG A 363 -10.59 -24.93 5.00
C ARG A 363 -9.94 -24.89 3.62
N LYS A 364 -10.72 -24.86 2.53
CA LYS A 364 -10.18 -24.73 1.17
C LYS A 364 -9.57 -23.35 0.94
N VAL A 365 -10.23 -22.32 1.44
CA VAL A 365 -9.73 -20.94 1.40
C VAL A 365 -8.37 -20.81 2.08
N PHE A 366 -8.19 -21.39 3.27
CA PHE A 366 -6.88 -21.42 3.95
C PHE A 366 -5.81 -22.16 3.15
N ARG A 367 -6.16 -23.30 2.53
CA ARG A 367 -5.25 -24.06 1.66
C ARG A 367 -4.84 -23.24 0.44
N LEU A 368 -5.80 -22.54 -0.18
CA LEU A 368 -5.56 -21.67 -1.32
C LEU A 368 -4.61 -20.53 -0.94
N ILE A 369 -4.78 -19.86 0.19
CA ILE A 369 -3.87 -18.78 0.62
C ILE A 369 -2.45 -19.31 0.85
N LYS A 370 -2.33 -20.45 1.54
CA LYS A 370 -1.01 -21.08 1.73
C LYS A 370 -0.35 -21.41 0.38
N PHE A 371 -1.14 -21.93 -0.57
CA PHE A 371 -0.68 -22.19 -1.92
C PHE A 371 -0.24 -20.90 -2.63
N ILE A 372 -1.05 -19.83 -2.60
CA ILE A 372 -0.74 -18.54 -3.21
C ILE A 372 0.63 -18.06 -2.71
N CYS A 373 0.80 -17.87 -1.41
CA CYS A 373 2.05 -17.34 -0.85
C CYS A 373 3.27 -18.22 -1.16
N LEU A 374 3.15 -19.54 -1.02
CA LEU A 374 4.27 -20.45 -1.26
C LEU A 374 4.61 -20.54 -2.76
N SER A 375 3.59 -20.65 -3.62
CA SER A 375 3.76 -20.70 -5.07
C SER A 375 4.41 -19.41 -5.60
N THR A 376 4.00 -18.25 -5.11
CA THR A 376 4.59 -16.96 -5.49
C THR A 376 6.05 -16.90 -5.13
N LEU A 377 6.41 -17.19 -3.87
CA LEU A 377 7.81 -17.18 -3.43
C LEU A 377 8.66 -18.19 -4.23
N CYS A 378 8.14 -19.38 -4.53
CA CYS A 378 8.86 -20.37 -5.32
C CYS A 378 9.05 -19.95 -6.79
N ILE A 379 8.00 -19.42 -7.43
CA ILE A 379 8.06 -18.95 -8.82
C ILE A 379 8.98 -17.73 -8.94
N GLU A 380 8.88 -16.78 -8.01
CA GLU A 380 9.77 -15.62 -7.93
C GLU A 380 11.22 -16.01 -7.66
N ALA A 381 11.47 -16.97 -6.78
CA ALA A 381 12.84 -17.45 -6.53
C ALA A 381 13.43 -18.12 -7.78
N ALA A 382 12.65 -18.97 -8.47
CA ALA A 382 13.09 -19.61 -9.71
C ALA A 382 13.33 -18.57 -10.83
N GLY A 383 12.42 -17.61 -10.98
CA GLY A 383 12.57 -16.48 -11.90
C GLY A 383 13.78 -15.62 -11.59
N ALA A 384 14.03 -15.31 -10.32
CA ALA A 384 15.17 -14.53 -9.88
C ALA A 384 16.50 -15.21 -10.18
N VAL A 385 16.60 -16.54 -9.98
CA VAL A 385 17.79 -17.32 -10.34
C VAL A 385 18.02 -17.28 -11.86
N ALA A 386 16.98 -17.54 -12.65
CA ALA A 386 17.07 -17.52 -14.11
C ALA A 386 17.45 -16.12 -14.66
N LEU A 387 16.81 -15.06 -14.16
CA LEU A 387 17.11 -13.69 -14.55
C LEU A 387 18.49 -13.25 -14.09
N THR A 388 18.94 -13.63 -12.89
CA THR A 388 20.30 -13.34 -12.41
C THR A 388 21.33 -13.94 -13.36
N ALA A 389 21.18 -15.21 -13.74
CA ALA A 389 22.07 -15.86 -14.70
C ALA A 389 22.05 -15.15 -16.06
N ALA A 390 20.86 -14.76 -16.55
CA ALA A 390 20.71 -14.06 -17.82
C ALA A 390 21.31 -12.65 -17.80
N PHE A 391 21.18 -11.89 -16.72
CA PHE A 391 21.79 -10.56 -16.57
C PHE A 391 23.30 -10.62 -16.43
N ILE A 392 23.84 -11.64 -15.78
CA ILE A 392 25.30 -11.87 -15.72
C ILE A 392 25.84 -12.19 -17.11
N GLN A 393 25.16 -13.05 -17.89
CA GLN A 393 25.48 -13.31 -19.29
C GLN A 393 25.32 -12.05 -20.18
N ALA A 394 24.52 -11.08 -19.73
CA ALA A 394 24.39 -9.78 -20.37
C ALA A 394 25.47 -8.77 -20.00
N GLY A 395 26.43 -9.15 -19.15
CA GLY A 395 27.57 -8.31 -18.76
C GLY A 395 27.37 -7.55 -17.45
N SER A 396 26.32 -7.85 -16.67
CA SER A 396 26.14 -7.23 -15.34
C SER A 396 27.08 -7.87 -14.31
N PRO A 397 27.73 -7.07 -13.44
CA PRO A 397 28.49 -7.59 -12.29
C PRO A 397 27.62 -8.48 -11.40
N LEU A 398 28.22 -9.44 -10.67
CA LEU A 398 27.48 -10.42 -9.86
C LEU A 398 26.47 -9.78 -8.90
N ARG A 399 26.89 -8.75 -8.15
CA ARG A 399 26.03 -8.04 -7.19
C ARG A 399 24.83 -7.38 -7.86
N ASP A 400 25.06 -6.68 -8.97
CA ASP A 400 24.02 -5.97 -9.70
C ASP A 400 23.11 -6.95 -10.45
N GLY A 401 23.67 -8.05 -10.97
CA GLY A 401 22.93 -9.13 -11.59
C GLY A 401 21.95 -9.80 -10.63
N ILE A 402 22.38 -10.06 -9.38
CA ILE A 402 21.49 -10.60 -8.33
C ILE A 402 20.36 -9.62 -8.03
N TRP A 403 20.68 -8.34 -7.81
CA TRP A 403 19.66 -7.33 -7.50
C TRP A 403 18.67 -7.14 -8.65
N ARG A 404 19.16 -7.04 -9.89
CA ARG A 404 18.34 -6.97 -11.10
C ARG A 404 17.48 -8.23 -11.26
N GLY A 405 18.03 -9.42 -11.04
CA GLY A 405 17.30 -10.67 -11.13
C GLY A 405 16.13 -10.75 -10.14
N VAL A 406 16.39 -10.44 -8.87
CA VAL A 406 15.35 -10.44 -7.82
C VAL A 406 14.28 -9.37 -8.10
N PHE A 407 14.70 -8.13 -8.38
CA PHE A 407 13.78 -7.02 -8.61
C PHE A 407 12.86 -7.28 -9.80
N HIS A 408 13.43 -7.68 -10.94
CA HIS A 408 12.64 -7.95 -12.15
C HIS A 408 11.80 -9.22 -12.00
N SER A 409 12.22 -10.21 -11.21
CA SER A 409 11.40 -11.41 -11.02
C SER A 409 10.11 -11.11 -10.24
N VAL A 410 10.22 -10.34 -9.16
CA VAL A 410 9.06 -9.92 -8.35
C VAL A 410 8.20 -8.94 -9.15
N SER A 411 8.81 -7.95 -9.79
CA SER A 411 8.13 -7.00 -10.66
C SER A 411 7.37 -7.71 -11.79
N ALA A 412 7.99 -8.70 -12.45
CA ALA A 412 7.33 -9.50 -13.49
C ALA A 412 6.23 -10.39 -12.92
N PHE A 413 6.46 -11.18 -11.88
CA PHE A 413 5.40 -12.05 -11.35
C PHE A 413 4.18 -11.24 -10.85
N CYS A 414 4.42 -10.08 -10.24
CA CYS A 414 3.34 -9.20 -9.81
C CYS A 414 2.68 -8.44 -10.98
N ASN A 415 3.27 -8.44 -12.17
CA ASN A 415 2.88 -7.61 -13.33
C ASN A 415 3.02 -6.10 -13.05
N ALA A 416 4.12 -5.68 -12.42
CA ALA A 416 4.31 -4.31 -11.97
C ALA A 416 4.92 -3.36 -12.98
N GLY A 417 5.70 -3.86 -13.94
CA GLY A 417 6.34 -3.04 -14.99
C GLY A 417 7.48 -2.13 -14.55
N PHE A 418 7.84 -2.11 -13.27
CA PHE A 418 9.02 -1.42 -12.79
C PHE A 418 10.28 -2.16 -13.21
N ALA A 419 11.26 -1.42 -13.74
CA ALA A 419 12.58 -1.93 -14.11
C ALA A 419 13.70 -1.11 -13.44
N LEU A 420 14.90 -1.69 -13.39
CA LEU A 420 16.11 -1.04 -12.87
C LEU A 420 17.00 -0.47 -13.99
N GLN A 421 16.42 -0.25 -15.17
CA GLN A 421 17.04 0.41 -16.29
C GLN A 421 16.13 1.56 -16.74
N SER A 422 16.76 2.69 -17.09
CA SER A 422 16.04 3.91 -17.49
C SER A 422 15.23 3.74 -18.76
N ASP A 423 15.67 2.84 -19.64
CA ASP A 423 15.01 2.45 -20.89
C ASP A 423 14.13 1.19 -20.72
N ASN A 424 13.80 0.84 -19.48
CA ASN A 424 13.05 -0.35 -19.13
C ASN A 424 13.73 -1.65 -19.63
N LEU A 425 13.17 -2.39 -20.60
CA LEU A 425 13.83 -3.56 -21.19
C LEU A 425 14.23 -3.34 -22.66
N CYS A 426 14.28 -2.10 -23.14
CA CYS A 426 14.62 -1.81 -24.54
C CYS A 426 16.03 -2.28 -24.92
N SER A 427 17.03 -2.01 -24.08
CA SER A 427 18.39 -2.52 -24.23
C SER A 427 18.50 -4.05 -24.21
N MET A 428 17.45 -4.75 -23.75
CA MET A 428 17.40 -6.21 -23.66
C MET A 428 16.61 -6.86 -24.81
N ALA A 429 16.22 -6.10 -25.84
CA ALA A 429 15.42 -6.60 -26.98
C ALA A 429 16.06 -7.80 -27.70
N HIS A 430 17.39 -7.86 -27.77
CA HIS A 430 18.17 -8.94 -28.41
C HIS A 430 18.63 -10.02 -27.42
N ARG A 431 18.00 -10.13 -26.25
CA ARG A 431 18.33 -11.13 -25.21
C ARG A 431 17.13 -12.04 -24.93
N PRO A 432 16.89 -13.06 -25.77
CA PRO A 432 15.70 -13.92 -25.65
C PRO A 432 15.54 -14.58 -24.28
N ALA A 433 16.64 -14.95 -23.63
CA ALA A 433 16.60 -15.57 -22.30
C ALA A 433 15.90 -14.67 -21.25
N ILE A 434 16.16 -13.35 -21.28
CA ILE A 434 15.53 -12.39 -20.36
C ILE A 434 14.04 -12.26 -20.72
N LEU A 435 13.73 -12.05 -22.00
CA LEU A 435 12.36 -11.80 -22.46
C LEU A 435 11.43 -13.00 -22.24
N TRP A 436 11.90 -14.22 -22.48
CA TRP A 436 11.13 -15.43 -22.21
C TRP A 436 10.91 -15.64 -20.71
N THR A 437 11.94 -15.43 -19.89
CA THR A 437 11.82 -15.57 -18.43
C THR A 437 10.82 -14.56 -17.85
N VAL A 438 10.94 -13.28 -18.23
CA VAL A 438 9.98 -12.24 -17.83
C VAL A 438 8.59 -12.60 -18.34
N SER A 439 8.42 -12.97 -19.61
CA SER A 439 7.12 -13.35 -20.17
C SER A 439 6.46 -14.49 -19.41
N LEU A 440 7.21 -15.53 -19.04
CA LEU A 440 6.69 -16.67 -18.28
C LEU A 440 6.21 -16.23 -16.89
N LEU A 441 6.95 -15.36 -16.21
CA LEU A 441 6.55 -14.79 -14.92
C LEU A 441 5.27 -13.94 -15.06
N LEU A 442 5.18 -13.09 -16.09
CA LEU A 442 4.00 -12.28 -16.39
C LEU A 442 2.76 -13.16 -16.59
N VAL A 443 2.91 -14.24 -17.35
CA VAL A 443 1.83 -15.20 -17.60
C VAL A 443 1.44 -15.91 -16.32
N ALA A 444 2.39 -16.42 -15.54
CA ALA A 444 2.12 -17.11 -14.29
C ALA A 444 1.38 -16.23 -13.28
N GLY A 445 1.77 -14.96 -13.13
CA GLY A 445 1.08 -14.00 -12.26
C GLY A 445 -0.30 -13.58 -12.78
N GLY A 446 -0.44 -13.43 -14.10
CA GLY A 446 -1.64 -12.91 -14.75
C GLY A 446 -2.79 -13.90 -14.95
N ILE A 447 -2.52 -15.22 -15.06
CA ILE A 447 -3.55 -16.25 -15.31
C ILE A 447 -4.43 -16.57 -14.09
N GLY A 448 -4.10 -16.03 -12.92
CA GLY A 448 -4.89 -16.17 -11.71
C GLY A 448 -4.56 -17.41 -10.88
N PHE A 449 -4.56 -17.25 -9.56
CA PHE A 449 -4.18 -18.29 -8.62
C PHE A 449 -5.12 -19.50 -8.64
N GLY A 450 -6.39 -19.32 -9.02
CA GLY A 450 -7.32 -20.44 -9.20
C GLY A 450 -6.92 -21.38 -10.34
N VAL A 451 -6.37 -20.85 -11.43
CA VAL A 451 -5.86 -21.65 -12.56
C VAL A 451 -4.55 -22.34 -12.19
N LEU A 452 -3.64 -21.64 -11.50
CA LEU A 452 -2.41 -22.23 -10.98
C LEU A 452 -2.71 -23.38 -9.99
N TYR A 453 -3.68 -23.18 -9.11
CA TYR A 453 -4.09 -24.20 -8.15
C TYR A 453 -4.71 -25.42 -8.85
N TRP A 454 -5.56 -25.20 -9.86
CA TRP A 454 -6.10 -26.28 -10.69
C TRP A 454 -5.00 -27.06 -11.42
N ALA A 455 -4.02 -26.37 -12.00
CA ALA A 455 -2.88 -27.01 -12.66
C ALA A 455 -2.05 -27.84 -11.68
N TYR A 456 -1.79 -27.31 -10.49
CA TYR A 456 -1.11 -28.04 -9.42
C TYR A 456 -1.85 -29.32 -9.00
N GLU A 457 -3.16 -29.23 -8.73
CA GLU A 457 -3.97 -30.41 -8.39
C GLU A 457 -3.98 -31.45 -9.53
N ARG A 458 -4.03 -30.98 -10.79
CA ARG A 458 -3.97 -31.86 -11.96
C ARG A 458 -2.64 -32.60 -12.10
N ILE A 459 -1.51 -31.92 -11.87
CA ILE A 459 -0.16 -32.49 -11.96
C ILE A 459 0.09 -33.48 -10.80
N THR A 460 -0.44 -33.19 -9.61
CA THR A 460 -0.32 -34.07 -8.43
C THR A 460 -1.25 -35.29 -8.45
N GLY A 461 -1.97 -35.53 -9.56
CA GLY A 461 -2.77 -36.74 -9.77
C GLY A 461 -4.24 -36.63 -9.35
N ALA A 462 -4.74 -35.45 -8.96
CA ALA A 462 -6.16 -35.27 -8.70
C ALA A 462 -6.96 -35.13 -10.02
N VAL A 463 -8.00 -35.95 -10.19
CA VAL A 463 -8.90 -35.85 -11.36
C VAL A 463 -9.95 -34.77 -11.10
N GLN A 464 -9.57 -33.52 -11.35
CA GLN A 464 -10.47 -32.36 -11.32
C GLN A 464 -11.03 -32.09 -12.73
N ARG A 465 -12.36 -31.99 -12.86
CA ARG A 465 -12.98 -31.48 -14.10
C ARG A 465 -12.64 -30.00 -14.25
N MET A 466 -12.29 -29.58 -15.47
CA MET A 466 -11.99 -28.17 -15.75
C MET A 466 -13.25 -27.32 -15.59
N SER A 467 -13.24 -26.37 -14.66
CA SER A 467 -14.37 -25.46 -14.43
C SER A 467 -14.55 -24.48 -15.58
N LEU A 468 -15.76 -23.94 -15.73
CA LEU A 468 -16.04 -22.90 -16.74
C LEU A 468 -15.12 -21.68 -16.55
N HIS A 469 -14.80 -21.34 -15.29
CA HIS A 469 -13.87 -20.25 -14.96
C HIS A 469 -12.47 -20.50 -15.51
N VAL A 470 -11.87 -21.66 -15.23
CA VAL A 470 -10.52 -22.02 -15.73
C VAL A 470 -10.52 -22.04 -17.26
N ARG A 471 -11.54 -22.64 -17.88
CA ARG A 471 -11.67 -22.67 -19.34
C ARG A 471 -11.77 -21.27 -19.94
N ALA A 472 -12.59 -20.39 -19.36
CA ALA A 472 -12.75 -19.01 -19.82
C ALA A 472 -11.42 -18.25 -19.79
N VAL A 473 -10.67 -18.37 -18.69
CA VAL A 473 -9.37 -17.71 -18.53
C VAL A 473 -8.38 -18.20 -19.58
N LEU A 474 -8.23 -19.51 -19.75
CA LEU A 474 -7.27 -20.10 -20.70
C LEU A 474 -7.60 -19.75 -22.15
N VAL A 475 -8.88 -19.82 -22.54
CA VAL A 475 -9.33 -19.52 -23.90
C VAL A 475 -9.10 -18.05 -24.24
N VAL A 476 -9.60 -17.13 -23.42
CA VAL A 476 -9.47 -15.70 -23.70
C VAL A 476 -8.01 -15.26 -23.65
N THR A 477 -7.24 -15.74 -22.67
CA THR A 477 -5.81 -15.43 -22.57
C THR A 477 -5.04 -15.94 -23.80
N GLY A 478 -5.28 -17.18 -24.23
CA GLY A 478 -4.65 -17.74 -25.42
C GLY A 478 -4.99 -16.96 -26.69
N VAL A 479 -6.26 -16.60 -26.88
CA VAL A 479 -6.72 -15.80 -28.03
C VAL A 479 -6.04 -14.43 -28.05
N LEU A 480 -5.97 -13.74 -26.90
CA LEU A 480 -5.33 -12.41 -26.82
C LEU A 480 -3.81 -12.49 -27.08
N MET A 481 -3.13 -13.49 -26.53
CA MET A 481 -1.69 -13.67 -26.78
C MET A 481 -1.39 -13.97 -28.25
N VAL A 482 -2.07 -14.97 -28.83
CA VAL A 482 -1.84 -15.38 -30.23
C VAL A 482 -2.24 -14.26 -31.18
N GLY A 483 -3.39 -13.62 -30.92
CA GLY A 483 -3.85 -12.45 -31.68
C GLY A 483 -2.86 -11.29 -31.59
N GLY A 484 -2.31 -11.02 -30.42
CA GLY A 484 -1.29 -9.99 -30.23
C GLY A 484 0.00 -10.26 -30.97
N VAL A 485 0.49 -11.50 -30.95
CA VAL A 485 1.66 -11.89 -31.74
C VAL A 485 1.40 -11.65 -33.22
N ALA A 486 0.24 -12.08 -33.73
CA ALA A 486 -0.12 -11.90 -35.13
C ALA A 486 -0.15 -10.42 -35.52
N VAL A 487 -0.82 -9.59 -34.71
CA VAL A 487 -0.89 -8.14 -34.95
C VAL A 487 0.50 -7.51 -34.94
N MET A 488 1.31 -7.79 -33.92
CA MET A 488 2.65 -7.20 -33.78
C MET A 488 3.58 -7.65 -34.92
N MET A 489 3.53 -8.92 -35.31
CA MET A 489 4.32 -9.45 -36.43
C MET A 489 3.89 -8.86 -37.77
N VAL A 490 2.60 -8.56 -37.99
CA VAL A 490 2.15 -7.94 -39.24
C VAL A 490 2.46 -6.45 -39.26
N ALA A 491 2.21 -5.75 -38.14
CA ALA A 491 2.32 -4.31 -38.09
C ALA A 491 3.77 -3.82 -37.95
N GLU A 492 4.61 -4.46 -37.13
CA GLU A 492 5.93 -3.92 -36.77
C GLU A 492 7.12 -4.59 -37.49
N ARG A 493 6.90 -5.69 -38.22
CA ARG A 493 7.96 -6.40 -38.94
C ARG A 493 8.76 -5.53 -39.92
N THR A 494 8.11 -4.53 -40.51
CA THR A 494 8.75 -3.58 -41.44
C THR A 494 9.02 -2.21 -40.80
N ASN A 495 8.81 -2.07 -39.50
CA ASN A 495 9.01 -0.83 -38.76
C ASN A 495 9.99 -1.07 -37.59
N THR A 496 9.51 -1.19 -36.35
CA THR A 496 10.41 -1.29 -35.19
C THR A 496 11.23 -2.58 -35.16
N PHE A 497 10.76 -3.65 -35.81
CA PHE A 497 11.48 -4.92 -35.90
C PHE A 497 12.29 -5.07 -37.20
N ALA A 498 12.34 -4.02 -38.02
CA ALA A 498 13.04 -4.07 -39.30
C ALA A 498 14.54 -4.34 -39.11
N GLY A 499 15.07 -5.32 -39.83
CA GLY A 499 16.48 -5.71 -39.77
C GLY A 499 16.85 -6.64 -38.62
N TRP A 500 15.93 -7.01 -37.73
CA TRP A 500 16.21 -7.95 -36.65
C TRP A 500 16.19 -9.42 -37.13
N PRO A 501 16.98 -10.32 -36.51
CA PRO A 501 16.86 -11.75 -36.73
C PRO A 501 15.45 -12.28 -36.44
N LEU A 502 14.99 -13.29 -37.17
CA LEU A 502 13.64 -13.84 -37.02
C LEU A 502 13.31 -14.27 -35.57
N ILE A 503 14.28 -14.82 -34.85
CA ILE A 503 14.14 -15.21 -33.44
C ILE A 503 13.83 -14.01 -32.55
N ASP A 504 14.52 -12.89 -32.77
CA ASP A 504 14.31 -11.66 -32.02
C ASP A 504 12.97 -11.04 -32.37
N GLN A 505 12.56 -11.06 -33.65
CA GLN A 505 11.24 -10.57 -34.07
C GLN A 505 10.11 -11.35 -33.38
N ILE A 506 10.18 -12.69 -33.40
CA ILE A 506 9.17 -13.54 -32.77
C ILE A 506 9.16 -13.34 -31.25
N THR A 507 10.33 -13.27 -30.63
CA THR A 507 10.44 -13.10 -29.17
C THR A 507 9.89 -11.75 -28.74
N ASN A 508 10.19 -10.66 -29.46
CA ASN A 508 9.67 -9.34 -29.15
C ASN A 508 8.18 -9.21 -29.49
N ALA A 509 7.69 -9.83 -30.56
CA ALA A 509 6.25 -9.87 -30.84
C ALA A 509 5.48 -10.63 -29.75
N TRP A 510 6.02 -11.75 -29.27
CA TRP A 510 5.49 -12.45 -28.09
C TRP A 510 5.49 -11.56 -26.85
N PHE A 511 6.62 -10.90 -26.57
CA PHE A 511 6.74 -10.00 -25.43
C PHE A 511 5.72 -8.86 -25.49
N HIS A 512 5.57 -8.21 -26.64
CA HIS A 512 4.61 -7.15 -26.90
C HIS A 512 3.14 -7.61 -26.93
N ALA A 513 2.87 -8.90 -27.10
CA ALA A 513 1.54 -9.49 -26.95
C ALA A 513 1.22 -9.86 -25.49
N VAL A 514 2.25 -10.22 -24.71
CA VAL A 514 2.12 -10.60 -23.31
C VAL A 514 2.02 -9.38 -22.41
N THR A 515 2.84 -8.35 -22.65
CA THR A 515 2.97 -7.17 -21.77
C THR A 515 1.72 -6.29 -21.62
N PRO A 516 0.83 -6.12 -22.63
CA PRO A 516 -0.35 -5.25 -22.48
C PRO A 516 -1.34 -5.79 -21.46
N ARG A 517 -1.21 -7.07 -21.06
CA ARG A 517 -2.02 -7.70 -20.02
C ARG A 517 -1.48 -7.36 -18.63
N THR A 518 -1.40 -6.06 -18.40
CA THR A 518 -1.07 -5.38 -17.15
C THR A 518 0.40 -5.44 -16.70
N ALA A 519 1.39 -5.59 -17.59
CA ALA A 519 2.77 -5.86 -17.18
C ALA A 519 3.76 -4.70 -17.32
N GLY A 520 3.59 -3.80 -18.28
CA GLY A 520 4.31 -2.50 -18.34
C GLY A 520 5.72 -2.52 -18.86
N PHE A 521 6.33 -3.70 -19.06
CA PHE A 521 7.65 -3.79 -19.67
C PHE A 521 7.58 -3.51 -21.17
N ASN A 522 8.52 -2.70 -21.68
CA ASN A 522 8.69 -2.45 -23.10
C ASN A 522 10.13 -2.80 -23.56
N THR A 523 10.23 -3.41 -24.74
CA THR A 523 11.50 -3.67 -25.43
C THR A 523 11.72 -2.74 -26.63
N VAL A 524 10.69 -1.97 -26.98
CA VAL A 524 10.74 -0.90 -27.97
C VAL A 524 10.00 0.30 -27.38
N PRO A 525 10.47 1.54 -27.58
CA PRO A 525 9.72 2.73 -27.19
C PRO A 525 8.37 2.76 -27.92
N VAL A 526 7.28 2.86 -27.16
CA VAL A 526 5.92 2.74 -27.71
C VAL A 526 5.61 3.89 -28.67
N GLU A 527 6.23 5.05 -28.47
CA GLU A 527 6.11 6.21 -29.37
C GLU A 527 6.68 5.97 -30.78
N HIS A 528 7.44 4.89 -31.02
CA HIS A 528 7.96 4.53 -32.34
C HIS A 528 7.14 3.44 -33.05
N MET A 529 6.21 2.80 -32.35
CA MET A 529 5.32 1.80 -32.94
C MET A 529 4.31 2.47 -33.87
N ARG A 530 3.74 1.73 -34.83
CA ARG A 530 2.69 2.26 -35.71
C ARG A 530 1.42 2.59 -34.94
N PRO A 531 0.62 3.58 -35.38
CA PRO A 531 -0.66 3.94 -34.74
C PRO A 531 -1.62 2.75 -34.58
N VAL A 532 -1.69 1.85 -35.56
CA VAL A 532 -2.50 0.63 -35.49
C VAL A 532 -2.05 -0.28 -34.35
N SER A 533 -0.73 -0.45 -34.17
CA SER A 533 -0.17 -1.24 -33.08
C SER A 533 -0.49 -0.61 -31.73
N ARG A 534 -0.36 0.72 -31.59
CA ARG A 534 -0.70 1.45 -30.36
C ARG A 534 -2.18 1.31 -30.00
N LEU A 535 -3.07 1.47 -30.98
CA LEU A 535 -4.51 1.32 -30.80
C LEU A 535 -4.88 -0.09 -30.32
N ILE A 536 -4.36 -1.12 -30.98
CA ILE A 536 -4.66 -2.52 -30.60
C ILE A 536 -4.06 -2.83 -29.23
N THR A 537 -2.85 -2.31 -28.95
CA THR A 537 -2.24 -2.45 -27.63
C THR A 537 -3.12 -1.81 -26.57
N ALA A 538 -3.64 -0.59 -26.78
CA ALA A 538 -4.56 0.06 -25.85
C ALA A 538 -5.84 -0.77 -25.63
N LEU A 539 -6.43 -1.34 -26.69
CA LEU A 539 -7.58 -2.23 -26.55
C LEU A 539 -7.26 -3.48 -25.71
N PHE A 540 -6.06 -4.05 -25.88
CA PHE A 540 -5.62 -5.19 -25.08
C PHE A 540 -5.31 -4.80 -23.63
N MET A 541 -4.81 -3.59 -23.37
CA MET A 541 -4.61 -3.07 -22.02
C MET A 541 -5.91 -2.90 -21.24
N PHE A 542 -6.98 -2.52 -21.95
CA PHE A 542 -8.29 -2.42 -21.34
C PHE A 542 -8.80 -3.79 -20.83
N ILE A 543 -8.39 -4.88 -21.52
CA ILE A 543 -8.63 -6.27 -21.11
C ILE A 543 -7.46 -6.77 -20.27
N GLY A 544 -7.59 -6.63 -18.96
CA GLY A 544 -6.58 -7.08 -17.99
C GLY A 544 -6.53 -8.61 -17.84
N GLY A 545 -5.90 -9.07 -16.75
CA GLY A 545 -5.71 -10.50 -16.48
C GLY A 545 -6.91 -11.22 -15.86
N ALA A 546 -6.66 -12.40 -15.32
CA ALA A 546 -7.69 -13.23 -14.70
C ALA A 546 -8.11 -12.74 -13.31
N PRO A 547 -9.35 -13.00 -12.87
CA PRO A 547 -9.73 -12.82 -11.47
C PRO A 547 -8.86 -13.64 -10.53
N GLY A 548 -8.55 -13.09 -9.35
CA GLY A 548 -7.66 -13.75 -8.41
C GLY A 548 -6.22 -13.90 -8.91
N GLY A 549 -5.79 -13.09 -9.88
CA GLY A 549 -4.39 -12.91 -10.26
C GLY A 549 -3.84 -11.56 -9.79
N THR A 550 -2.60 -11.27 -10.19
CA THR A 550 -1.90 -10.03 -9.82
C THR A 550 -2.26 -8.84 -10.71
N ALA A 551 -2.90 -9.09 -11.86
CA ALA A 551 -3.29 -8.10 -12.86
C ALA A 551 -4.51 -7.24 -12.48
N GLY A 552 -4.57 -5.99 -12.93
CA GLY A 552 -5.72 -5.06 -12.81
C GLY A 552 -6.70 -5.10 -13.99
N GLY A 553 -7.40 -3.99 -14.24
CA GLY A 553 -8.28 -3.79 -15.40
C GLY A 553 -9.57 -4.63 -15.44
N ILE A 554 -10.24 -4.61 -16.60
CA ILE A 554 -11.40 -5.49 -16.84
C ILE A 554 -10.90 -6.92 -16.98
N LYS A 555 -11.41 -7.82 -16.14
CA LYS A 555 -10.98 -9.21 -16.14
C LYS A 555 -11.35 -9.93 -17.44
N VAL A 556 -10.49 -10.84 -17.89
CA VAL A 556 -10.77 -11.70 -19.06
C VAL A 556 -12.10 -12.45 -18.97
N THR A 557 -12.55 -12.78 -17.75
CA THR A 557 -13.84 -13.45 -17.52
C THR A 557 -15.04 -12.54 -17.81
N THR A 558 -14.90 -11.22 -17.59
CA THR A 558 -15.95 -10.26 -17.93
C THR A 558 -16.13 -10.20 -19.43
N VAL A 559 -15.02 -10.14 -20.18
CA VAL A 559 -15.03 -10.19 -21.65
C VAL A 559 -15.61 -11.50 -22.14
N PHE A 560 -15.24 -12.64 -21.53
CA PHE A 560 -15.81 -13.94 -21.86
C PHE A 560 -17.34 -13.99 -21.68
N VAL A 561 -17.86 -13.48 -20.56
CA VAL A 561 -19.31 -13.44 -20.29
C VAL A 561 -20.02 -12.55 -21.30
N LEU A 562 -19.47 -11.38 -21.62
CA LEU A 562 -20.05 -10.47 -22.62
C LEU A 562 -20.04 -11.09 -24.02
N ALA A 563 -18.93 -11.73 -24.43
CA ALA A 563 -18.84 -12.43 -25.70
C ALA A 563 -19.84 -13.59 -25.80
N MET A 564 -20.00 -14.37 -24.73
CA MET A 564 -21.05 -15.39 -24.66
C MET A 564 -22.46 -14.79 -24.75
N THR A 565 -22.70 -13.66 -24.09
CA THR A 565 -24.00 -12.98 -24.11
C THR A 565 -24.35 -12.53 -25.53
N VAL A 566 -23.42 -11.87 -26.22
CA VAL A 566 -23.59 -11.45 -27.63
C VAL A 566 -23.79 -12.65 -28.53
N SER A 567 -23.00 -13.72 -28.37
CA SER A 567 -23.15 -14.93 -29.19
C SER A 567 -24.50 -15.63 -28.98
N SER A 568 -24.98 -15.73 -27.74
CA SER A 568 -26.31 -16.28 -27.45
C SER A 568 -27.42 -15.40 -28.01
N LEU A 569 -27.29 -14.08 -27.94
CA LEU A 569 -28.26 -13.14 -28.51
C LEU A 569 -28.35 -13.29 -30.03
N ILE A 570 -27.22 -13.37 -30.73
CA ILE A 570 -27.17 -13.60 -32.20
C ILE A 570 -27.81 -14.94 -32.58
N ARG A 571 -27.69 -15.97 -31.73
CA ARG A 571 -28.34 -17.28 -31.93
C ARG A 571 -29.83 -17.29 -31.60
N GLY A 572 -30.38 -16.22 -31.02
CA GLY A 572 -31.76 -16.18 -30.55
C GLY A 572 -32.00 -16.99 -29.27
N ASP A 573 -30.96 -17.31 -28.51
CA ASP A 573 -31.10 -18.07 -27.26
C ASP A 573 -31.72 -17.19 -26.16
N ARG A 574 -32.77 -17.69 -25.49
CA ARG A 574 -33.41 -17.01 -24.32
C ARG A 574 -32.53 -16.95 -23.07
N THR A 575 -31.47 -17.75 -23.02
CA THR A 575 -30.55 -17.83 -21.88
C THR A 575 -29.12 -17.86 -22.40
N VAL A 576 -28.20 -17.21 -21.68
CA VAL A 576 -26.80 -17.20 -22.09
C VAL A 576 -26.18 -18.57 -21.82
N ARG A 577 -25.93 -19.33 -22.91
CA ARG A 577 -25.47 -20.72 -22.88
C ARG A 577 -24.21 -20.90 -23.69
N GLY A 578 -23.27 -21.69 -23.18
CA GLY A 578 -22.03 -22.01 -23.87
C GLY A 578 -21.15 -22.96 -23.07
N PHE A 579 -20.31 -23.73 -23.78
CA PHE A 579 -19.40 -24.71 -23.18
C PHE A 579 -20.09 -25.75 -22.26
N GLY A 580 -21.36 -26.06 -22.52
CA GLY A 580 -22.17 -26.99 -21.73
C GLY A 580 -22.67 -26.42 -20.40
N CYS A 581 -22.67 -25.09 -20.23
CA CYS A 581 -23.14 -24.40 -19.02
C CYS A 581 -24.08 -23.24 -19.37
N THR A 582 -24.92 -22.86 -18.41
CA THR A 582 -25.82 -21.69 -18.51
C THR A 582 -25.40 -20.66 -17.46
N LEU A 583 -25.28 -19.40 -17.86
CA LEU A 583 -24.92 -18.31 -16.95
C LEU A 583 -26.16 -17.76 -16.22
N ALA A 584 -26.01 -17.46 -14.94
CA ALA A 584 -27.04 -16.77 -14.18
C ALA A 584 -27.20 -15.32 -14.69
N PRO A 585 -28.43 -14.77 -14.81
CA PRO A 585 -28.66 -13.41 -15.30
C PRO A 585 -27.90 -12.34 -14.51
N ILE A 586 -27.78 -12.52 -13.18
CA ILE A 586 -27.02 -11.60 -12.32
C ILE A 586 -25.55 -11.49 -12.70
N THR A 587 -24.94 -12.57 -13.22
CA THR A 587 -23.55 -12.58 -13.69
C THR A 587 -23.39 -11.71 -14.94
N VAL A 588 -24.38 -11.78 -15.85
CA VAL A 588 -24.42 -10.95 -17.06
C VAL A 588 -24.57 -9.48 -16.68
N PHE A 589 -25.53 -9.12 -15.81
CA PHE A 589 -25.71 -7.74 -15.35
C PHE A 589 -24.47 -7.18 -14.67
N ARG A 590 -23.81 -7.97 -13.80
CA ARG A 590 -22.55 -7.55 -13.17
C ARG A 590 -21.45 -7.31 -14.21
N ALA A 591 -21.30 -8.20 -15.19
CA ALA A 591 -20.30 -8.05 -16.25
C ALA A 591 -20.54 -6.78 -17.08
N THR A 592 -21.79 -6.52 -17.48
CA THR A 592 -22.18 -5.31 -18.22
C THR A 592 -21.95 -4.05 -17.38
N ALA A 593 -22.32 -4.05 -16.11
CA ALA A 593 -22.10 -2.91 -15.21
C ALA A 593 -20.61 -2.61 -15.01
N VAL A 594 -19.77 -3.63 -14.82
CA VAL A 594 -18.30 -3.46 -14.72
C VAL A 594 -17.74 -2.85 -16.00
N PHE A 595 -18.16 -3.34 -17.16
CA PHE A 595 -17.69 -2.82 -18.45
C PHE A 595 -18.11 -1.37 -18.67
N ALA A 596 -19.38 -1.04 -18.43
CA ALA A 596 -19.90 0.31 -18.60
C ALA A 596 -19.21 1.32 -17.66
N LEU A 597 -19.04 0.96 -16.37
CA LEU A 597 -18.37 1.82 -15.39
C LEU A 597 -16.88 2.00 -15.74
N ALA A 598 -16.21 0.95 -16.22
CA ALA A 598 -14.81 1.02 -16.66
C ALA A 598 -14.65 1.94 -17.86
N ALA A 599 -15.50 1.79 -18.89
CA ALA A 599 -15.48 2.66 -20.07
C ALA A 599 -15.77 4.12 -19.70
N ALA A 600 -16.73 4.37 -18.81
CA ALA A 600 -17.04 5.71 -18.31
C ALA A 600 -15.86 6.32 -17.53
N ALA A 601 -15.19 5.54 -16.68
CA ALA A 601 -14.03 6.01 -15.92
C ALA A 601 -12.85 6.38 -16.83
N VAL A 602 -12.56 5.55 -17.84
CA VAL A 602 -11.52 5.84 -18.85
C VAL A 602 -11.90 7.08 -19.67
N ALA A 603 -13.13 7.17 -20.16
CA ALA A 603 -13.58 8.32 -20.95
C ALA A 603 -13.49 9.63 -20.16
N ALA A 604 -13.96 9.63 -18.90
CA ALA A 604 -13.88 10.80 -18.02
C ALA A 604 -12.43 11.17 -17.69
N GLY A 605 -11.58 10.19 -17.38
CA GLY A 605 -10.16 10.41 -17.11
C GLY A 605 -9.42 11.01 -18.31
N ALA A 606 -9.65 10.45 -19.50
CA ALA A 606 -9.05 10.93 -20.74
C ALA A 606 -9.53 12.35 -21.07
N ALA A 607 -10.83 12.65 -20.88
CA ALA A 607 -11.38 13.99 -21.08
C ALA A 607 -10.73 15.04 -20.17
N VAL A 608 -10.55 14.73 -18.88
CA VAL A 608 -9.88 15.64 -17.93
C VAL A 608 -8.40 15.82 -18.29
N LEU A 609 -7.70 14.75 -18.69
CA LEU A 609 -6.31 14.87 -19.14
C LEU A 609 -6.17 15.70 -20.41
N MET A 610 -7.05 15.49 -21.40
CA MET A 610 -7.07 16.32 -22.62
C MET A 610 -7.40 17.79 -22.34
N ALA A 611 -8.21 18.08 -21.31
CA ALA A 611 -8.53 19.45 -20.92
C ALA A 611 -7.41 20.14 -20.11
N THR A 612 -6.52 19.37 -19.48
CA THR A 612 -5.52 19.90 -18.53
C THR A 612 -4.07 19.81 -19.01
N GLN A 613 -3.79 18.96 -20.00
CA GLN A 613 -2.45 18.74 -20.54
C GLN A 613 -2.36 19.16 -22.00
N ASN A 614 -1.26 19.82 -22.37
CA ASN A 614 -0.97 20.20 -23.76
C ASN A 614 -0.24 19.07 -24.50
N LEU A 615 -0.87 17.89 -24.58
CA LEU A 615 -0.32 16.70 -25.24
C LEU A 615 -1.35 16.11 -26.23
N PRO A 616 -0.90 15.31 -27.21
CA PRO A 616 -1.81 14.71 -28.20
C PRO A 616 -2.91 13.87 -27.55
N ALA A 617 -4.13 13.94 -28.11
CA ALA A 617 -5.29 13.20 -27.60
C ALA A 617 -5.08 11.67 -27.57
N GLU A 618 -4.41 11.12 -28.59
CA GLU A 618 -4.02 9.70 -28.63
C GLU A 618 -3.14 9.33 -27.43
N THR A 619 -2.18 10.19 -27.09
CA THR A 619 -1.28 10.01 -25.94
C THR A 619 -2.03 10.02 -24.63
N MET A 620 -2.96 10.95 -24.44
CA MET A 620 -3.78 11.02 -23.23
C MET A 620 -4.71 9.82 -23.09
N LEU A 621 -5.33 9.37 -24.19
CA LEU A 621 -6.16 8.17 -24.18
C LEU A 621 -5.34 6.92 -23.83
N PHE A 622 -4.16 6.77 -24.42
CA PHE A 622 -3.28 5.64 -24.14
C PHE A 622 -2.80 5.61 -22.68
N GLU A 623 -2.35 6.75 -22.13
CA GLU A 623 -1.95 6.87 -20.72
C GLU A 623 -3.12 6.55 -19.79
N THR A 624 -4.34 7.02 -20.11
CA THR A 624 -5.53 6.75 -19.30
C THR A 624 -5.90 5.27 -19.31
N VAL A 625 -5.88 4.63 -20.48
CA VAL A 625 -6.19 3.21 -20.62
C VAL A 625 -5.12 2.36 -19.91
N SER A 626 -3.85 2.72 -20.04
CA SER A 626 -2.74 2.08 -19.33
C SER A 626 -2.87 2.24 -17.82
N ALA A 627 -3.19 3.44 -17.33
CA ALA A 627 -3.43 3.70 -15.91
C ALA A 627 -4.59 2.87 -15.37
N PHE A 628 -5.73 2.84 -16.07
CA PHE A 628 -6.92 2.09 -15.66
C PHE A 628 -6.69 0.57 -15.69
N GLY A 629 -6.02 0.09 -16.74
CA GLY A 629 -5.64 -1.31 -16.87
C GLY A 629 -4.55 -1.73 -15.88
N THR A 630 -3.96 -0.78 -15.14
CA THR A 630 -2.74 -0.95 -14.35
C THR A 630 -1.64 -1.61 -15.18
N VAL A 631 -1.41 -1.09 -16.39
CA VAL A 631 -0.49 -1.70 -17.34
C VAL A 631 0.90 -1.13 -17.24
N GLY A 632 1.09 0.19 -17.25
CA GLY A 632 2.42 0.79 -17.10
C GLY A 632 3.16 1.04 -18.41
N LEU A 633 2.59 0.64 -19.53
CA LEU A 633 3.09 1.09 -20.83
C LEU A 633 2.74 2.57 -21.04
N SER A 634 3.71 3.34 -21.48
CA SER A 634 3.60 4.79 -21.69
C SER A 634 4.10 5.13 -23.10
N MET A 635 3.55 6.20 -23.68
CA MET A 635 4.11 6.85 -24.86
C MET A 635 5.07 8.01 -24.50
N GLY A 636 5.64 7.98 -23.29
CA GLY A 636 6.55 8.98 -22.78
C GLY A 636 5.88 10.21 -22.14
N ALA A 637 4.56 10.19 -21.93
CA ALA A 637 3.84 11.34 -21.38
C ALA A 637 3.84 11.41 -19.86
N THR A 638 3.99 10.28 -19.16
CA THR A 638 3.89 10.23 -17.68
C THR A 638 4.81 11.22 -16.96
N PRO A 639 6.09 11.41 -17.35
CA PRO A 639 6.97 12.38 -16.71
C PRO A 639 6.59 13.85 -16.99
N LEU A 640 5.88 14.10 -18.09
CA LEU A 640 5.50 15.44 -18.58
C LEU A 640 4.21 15.98 -17.94
N LEU A 641 3.49 15.16 -17.19
CA LEU A 641 2.23 15.55 -16.57
C LEU A 641 2.43 16.64 -15.51
N ASN A 642 1.54 17.63 -15.50
CA ASN A 642 1.43 18.57 -14.39
C ASN A 642 0.84 17.89 -13.14
N ASP A 643 0.79 18.60 -12.00
CA ASP A 643 0.32 18.01 -10.74
C ASP A 643 -1.15 17.56 -10.79
N ILE A 644 -2.01 18.27 -11.53
CA ILE A 644 -3.40 17.88 -11.74
C ILE A 644 -3.46 16.56 -12.53
N GLY A 645 -2.70 16.46 -13.62
CA GLY A 645 -2.63 15.25 -14.45
C GLY A 645 -2.12 14.04 -13.66
N LYS A 646 -1.10 14.23 -12.82
CA LYS A 646 -0.59 13.18 -11.92
C LYS A 646 -1.69 12.70 -10.96
N LEU A 647 -2.46 13.61 -10.35
CA LEU A 647 -3.55 13.25 -9.45
C LEU A 647 -4.68 12.50 -10.16
N VAL A 648 -5.01 12.89 -11.40
CA VAL A 648 -6.01 12.19 -12.23
C VAL A 648 -5.54 10.76 -12.53
N VAL A 649 -4.29 10.58 -12.96
CA VAL A 649 -3.71 9.26 -13.23
C VAL A 649 -3.65 8.41 -11.95
N ILE A 650 -3.27 8.99 -10.80
CA ILE A 650 -3.33 8.33 -9.48
C ILE A 650 -4.73 7.79 -9.19
N ALA A 651 -5.76 8.60 -9.37
CA ALA A 651 -7.14 8.19 -9.14
C ALA A 651 -7.58 7.06 -10.08
N ILE A 652 -7.23 7.16 -11.36
CA ILE A 652 -7.57 6.14 -12.37
C ILE A 652 -6.88 4.81 -12.07
N MET A 653 -5.60 4.81 -11.69
CA MET A 653 -4.86 3.61 -11.27
C MET A 653 -5.55 2.93 -10.08
N PHE A 654 -5.97 3.73 -9.09
CA PHE A 654 -6.65 3.21 -7.91
C PHE A 654 -8.01 2.58 -8.25
N VAL A 655 -8.81 3.24 -9.11
CA VAL A 655 -10.09 2.70 -9.59
C VAL A 655 -9.89 1.41 -10.38
N GLY A 656 -8.87 1.37 -11.24
CA GLY A 656 -8.48 0.19 -12.02
C GLY A 656 -8.10 -1.01 -11.17
N ARG A 657 -7.36 -0.77 -10.06
CA ARG A 657 -6.93 -1.82 -9.14
C ARG A 657 -8.05 -2.35 -8.24
N VAL A 658 -8.81 -1.45 -7.61
CA VAL A 658 -9.88 -1.82 -6.66
C VAL A 658 -11.08 -2.41 -7.40
N GLY A 659 -11.28 -2.01 -8.65
CA GLY A 659 -12.40 -2.38 -9.49
C GLY A 659 -13.55 -1.37 -9.36
N PRO A 660 -14.10 -0.88 -10.49
CA PRO A 660 -15.06 0.22 -10.48
C PRO A 660 -16.36 -0.14 -9.76
N LEU A 661 -16.84 -1.37 -9.92
CA LEU A 661 -18.05 -1.83 -9.24
C LEU A 661 -17.86 -1.92 -7.72
N THR A 662 -16.70 -2.40 -7.25
CA THR A 662 -16.35 -2.46 -5.83
C THR A 662 -16.36 -1.07 -5.20
N LEU A 663 -15.83 -0.07 -5.91
CA LEU A 663 -15.81 1.32 -5.46
C LEU A 663 -17.23 1.92 -5.37
N VAL A 664 -18.08 1.69 -6.37
CA VAL A 664 -19.46 2.19 -6.34
C VAL A 664 -20.27 1.53 -5.21
N LEU A 665 -20.11 0.23 -5.02
CA LEU A 665 -20.78 -0.52 -3.96
C LEU A 665 -20.25 -0.15 -2.57
N SER A 666 -18.98 0.26 -2.44
CA SER A 666 -18.41 0.70 -1.16
C SER A 666 -19.03 2.03 -0.70
N LEU A 667 -19.51 2.86 -1.62
CA LEU A 667 -20.13 4.15 -1.32
C LEU A 667 -21.64 4.07 -1.04
N ARG A 668 -22.32 2.95 -1.35
CA ARG A 668 -23.78 2.82 -1.18
C ARG A 668 -24.18 1.77 -0.13
N PRO A 669 -25.07 2.10 0.82
CA PRO A 669 -25.72 1.10 1.65
C PRO A 669 -26.65 0.23 0.80
N MET A 670 -26.50 -1.10 0.92
CA MET A 670 -27.43 -2.05 0.28
C MET A 670 -28.84 -1.87 0.86
N ARG A 671 -29.76 -1.33 0.07
CA ARG A 671 -31.20 -1.37 0.38
C ARG A 671 -31.79 -2.61 -0.29
N ARG A 672 -32.37 -3.51 0.50
CA ARG A 672 -33.28 -4.54 -0.03
C ARG A 672 -34.56 -3.81 -0.46
N GLN A 673 -34.98 -4.04 -1.69
CA GLN A 673 -36.28 -3.61 -2.17
C GLN A 673 -37.22 -4.81 -2.09
N ASP A 674 -38.24 -4.71 -1.24
CA ASP A 674 -39.29 -5.73 -1.07
C ASP A 674 -40.52 -5.47 -1.96
N LEU A 675 -40.45 -4.42 -2.79
CA LEU A 675 -41.50 -4.00 -3.73
C LEU A 675 -41.04 -4.21 -5.18
N TYR A 676 -41.82 -4.98 -5.94
CA TYR A 676 -41.63 -5.18 -7.37
C TYR A 676 -42.51 -4.22 -8.16
N TYR A 677 -41.93 -3.60 -9.19
CA TYR A 677 -42.64 -2.73 -10.13
C TYR A 677 -43.14 -3.54 -11.34
N PRO A 678 -44.22 -3.09 -12.03
CA PRO A 678 -44.66 -3.73 -13.27
C PRO A 678 -43.56 -3.70 -14.33
N LEU A 679 -43.50 -4.75 -15.15
CA LEU A 679 -42.62 -4.79 -16.31
C LEU A 679 -43.07 -3.73 -17.31
N ALA A 680 -42.12 -2.91 -17.77
CA ALA A 680 -42.35 -1.90 -18.80
C ALA A 680 -41.42 -2.18 -19.97
N ASP A 681 -41.99 -2.22 -21.17
CA ASP A 681 -41.20 -2.38 -22.40
C ASP A 681 -40.65 -1.02 -22.81
N VAL A 682 -39.33 -0.96 -23.00
CA VAL A 682 -38.62 0.19 -23.56
C VAL A 682 -37.95 -0.27 -24.84
N MET A 683 -38.22 0.42 -25.95
CA MET A 683 -37.56 0.11 -27.23
C MET A 683 -36.06 0.39 -27.11
N VAL A 684 -35.27 -0.65 -27.31
CA VAL A 684 -33.81 -0.60 -27.52
C VAL A 684 -33.58 -1.15 -28.92
N GLY A 685 -32.78 -0.44 -29.73
CA GLY A 685 -32.64 -0.66 -31.17
C GLY A 685 -31.95 -1.94 -31.60
#